data_AF-A0A7J9SPF4-F1
#
_entry.id   AF-A0A7J9SPF4-F1
#
_cell.length_a   1.000
_cell.length_b   1.000
_cell.length_c   1.000
_cell.angle_alpha   90.00
_cell.angle_beta   90.00
_cell.angle_gamma   90.00
#
_symmetry.space_group_name_H-M   'P 1'
#
loop_
_entity.id
_entity.type
_entity.pdbx_description
1 polymer ?
#
loop_
_entity_poly.entity_id
_entity_poly.type
_entity_poly.pdbx_seq_one_letter_code
_entity_poly.pdbx_strand_id
1 'polypeptide(L)'
;MMKKNYLIYLDILGFENLAEVISEKKGIESRKIRQDFINVIKERVESIEEKGKIIGKHYGKKDDWILVTDTIDNAFSVIYDILNHNTGYKDYERIPFEIAVGTGEFDNWARFEGEKLIVENEIIKFLKSYIVDYYRKWYKKNNDDQKIKSTFLIFTETAYEELDPLDKKKCQQISYDDNKVEVVFFAFNVDKISQIGKTFEFLEKIEYVGNIWYGRIDELYVPPIGFEDIANTLKEKRIVFITGTQEIGKTYTAVMLLWIYYKNGYEPKWIKGGEFVERVQVRKALENIRKELKPGCVLYFENPFGKTKYERREGLEREIWAIIDSVEHVKDVYVIITSREEIFKEFEKEKLSVRNLRDFENKLNIKKPSYDYERRSQIILKYAEEMKCKWYEDDKLKEFVLESIKHENILPTPLSMRDFAGATTNVKKEKEIIIKLEEKSNETAKAFTREIENMTNDKILFLSFPFISRYFEIPFVKAMYEDLVRELGLKEVWNFDTVFNWFKDDKINIKNKYIEFSHSSYSEALKYLLIEHNIYNELFIKILDKLSERDESAIHIALFIRDNFDILPENSRHELLLQLSEKKVCSQAIILALAENCHKISANLRNELFSKLIKKGVIRKLNVEDCSEEFECGDARIDKIPLSYYFENQEHTKAKVYCVEDKDKICSLIQFYEKKSYGYNELFLDIIASSQGETGYAQSLLKLILGIMFYDKFDFISGYIFDNKELIEMYQSIGFNIIETVEDPLYGTFHKIVLVNENKNNKESVIETIRDSI
;
A
#
# COMPACT_ATOMS: atom_id res chain seq x y z
N MET A 1 26.91 -21.78 -23.64
CA MET A 1 25.55 -21.35 -23.22
C MET A 1 24.88 -20.84 -24.49
N MET A 2 23.73 -21.38 -24.85
CA MET A 2 22.98 -20.86 -26.00
C MET A 2 22.20 -19.63 -25.54
N LYS A 3 22.27 -18.55 -26.30
CA LYS A 3 21.54 -17.31 -26.09
C LYS A 3 20.40 -17.27 -27.10
N LYS A 4 19.18 -17.05 -26.62
CA LYS A 4 18.02 -16.81 -27.47
C LYS A 4 18.11 -15.41 -28.06
N ASN A 5 17.95 -15.30 -29.37
CA ASN A 5 17.88 -14.03 -30.11
C ASN A 5 16.59 -13.97 -30.94
N TYR A 6 16.19 -12.76 -31.32
CA TYR A 6 15.01 -12.50 -32.13
C TYR A 6 15.44 -12.21 -33.56
N LEU A 7 14.77 -12.86 -34.50
CA LEU A 7 15.01 -12.69 -35.94
C LEU A 7 13.84 -11.94 -36.54
N ILE A 8 14.14 -10.87 -37.27
CA ILE A 8 13.18 -10.03 -37.97
C ILE A 8 13.42 -10.23 -39.46
N TYR A 9 12.50 -10.90 -40.13
CA TYR A 9 12.40 -10.89 -41.57
C TYR A 9 11.63 -9.65 -42.01
N LEU A 10 12.18 -8.95 -42.99
CA LEU A 10 11.60 -7.74 -43.57
C LEU A 10 11.66 -7.85 -45.09
N ASP A 11 10.54 -7.60 -45.76
CA ASP A 11 10.44 -7.58 -47.22
C ASP A 11 9.53 -6.42 -47.67
N ILE A 12 9.83 -5.78 -48.81
CA ILE A 12 8.99 -4.69 -49.32
C ILE A 12 7.75 -5.27 -49.98
N LEU A 13 6.57 -4.97 -49.42
CA LEU A 13 5.32 -5.50 -49.92
C LEU A 13 5.03 -5.01 -51.35
N GLY A 14 5.02 -5.96 -52.29
CA GLY A 14 4.68 -5.69 -53.68
C GLY A 14 5.70 -4.79 -54.39
N PHE A 15 6.98 -4.85 -54.00
CA PHE A 15 8.08 -3.99 -54.45
C PHE A 15 8.07 -3.63 -55.94
N GLU A 16 8.01 -4.63 -56.83
CA GLU A 16 7.98 -4.40 -58.28
C GLU A 16 6.72 -3.65 -58.72
N ASN A 17 5.54 -4.12 -58.31
CA ASN A 17 4.26 -3.50 -58.67
C ASN A 17 4.15 -2.07 -58.11
N LEU A 18 4.61 -1.83 -56.88
CA LEU A 18 4.57 -0.52 -56.25
C LEU A 18 5.45 0.48 -57.00
N ALA A 19 6.66 0.06 -57.38
CA ALA A 19 7.56 0.88 -58.18
C ALA A 19 7.01 1.17 -59.58
N GLU A 20 6.34 0.21 -60.22
CA GLU A 20 5.64 0.42 -61.49
C GLU A 20 4.50 1.44 -61.36
N VAL A 21 3.65 1.32 -60.33
CA VAL A 21 2.54 2.26 -60.08
C VAL A 21 3.06 3.69 -59.87
N ILE A 22 4.17 3.86 -59.14
CA ILE A 22 4.78 5.19 -58.93
C ILE A 22 5.45 5.68 -60.21
N SER A 23 6.11 4.79 -60.95
CA SER A 23 6.74 5.07 -62.24
C SER A 23 5.74 5.64 -63.24
N GLU A 24 4.58 5.00 -63.39
CA GLU A 24 3.49 5.45 -64.26
C GLU A 24 2.94 6.81 -63.85
N LYS A 25 2.77 7.05 -62.55
CA LYS A 25 2.18 8.31 -62.03
C LYS A 25 3.13 9.49 -62.02
N LYS A 26 4.43 9.26 -61.80
CA LYS A 26 5.42 10.32 -61.57
C LYS A 26 6.42 10.47 -62.74
N GLY A 27 6.39 9.57 -63.73
CA GLY A 27 7.27 9.61 -64.90
C GLY A 27 8.75 9.31 -64.59
N ILE A 28 9.00 8.56 -63.52
CA ILE A 28 10.35 8.18 -63.07
C ILE A 28 10.55 6.69 -63.33
N GLU A 29 11.72 6.28 -63.84
CA GLU A 29 11.98 4.86 -64.13
C GLU A 29 11.79 3.98 -62.89
N SER A 30 10.96 2.94 -62.98
CA SER A 30 10.70 1.97 -61.90
C SER A 30 11.98 1.39 -61.28
N ARG A 31 13.04 1.19 -62.07
CA ARG A 31 14.35 0.75 -61.57
C ARG A 31 14.97 1.75 -60.59
N LYS A 32 14.85 3.05 -60.86
CA LYS A 32 15.35 4.11 -59.97
C LYS A 32 14.55 4.16 -58.68
N ILE A 33 13.22 4.11 -58.75
CA ILE A 33 12.35 4.09 -57.56
C ILE A 33 12.69 2.92 -56.64
N ARG A 34 12.89 1.72 -57.21
CA ARG A 34 13.33 0.53 -56.47
C ARG A 34 14.65 0.75 -55.75
N GLN A 35 15.64 1.34 -56.44
CA GLN A 35 16.92 1.63 -55.82
C GLN A 35 16.79 2.65 -54.68
N ASP A 36 15.97 3.68 -54.85
CA ASP A 36 15.72 4.69 -53.82
C ASP A 36 15.07 4.06 -52.57
N PHE A 37 14.09 3.17 -52.75
CA PHE A 37 13.47 2.43 -51.65
C PHE A 37 14.48 1.57 -50.88
N ILE A 38 15.31 0.80 -51.59
CA ILE A 38 16.36 -0.01 -50.96
C ILE A 38 17.33 0.89 -50.18
N ASN A 39 17.76 2.02 -50.77
CA ASN A 39 18.69 2.93 -50.13
C ASN A 39 18.11 3.53 -48.84
N VAL A 40 16.86 3.99 -48.87
CA VAL A 40 16.17 4.54 -47.69
C VAL A 40 16.15 3.53 -46.55
N ILE A 41 15.86 2.26 -46.81
CA ILE A 41 15.81 1.23 -45.78
C ILE A 41 17.21 0.82 -45.33
N LYS A 42 18.17 0.76 -46.25
CA LYS A 42 19.57 0.45 -45.91
C LYS A 42 20.17 1.50 -44.97
N GLU A 43 19.94 2.78 -45.25
CA GLU A 43 20.33 3.90 -44.37
C GLU A 43 19.68 3.77 -42.97
N ARG A 44 18.41 3.35 -42.91
CA ARG A 44 17.73 3.10 -41.62
C ARG A 44 18.36 1.96 -40.85
N VAL A 45 18.61 0.83 -41.51
CA VAL A 45 19.26 -0.34 -40.90
C VAL A 45 20.66 -0.01 -40.41
N GLU A 46 21.44 0.78 -41.16
CA GLU A 46 22.75 1.28 -40.75
C GLU A 46 22.66 2.17 -39.50
N SER A 47 21.71 3.12 -39.46
CA SER A 47 21.48 3.94 -38.27
C SER A 47 21.07 3.13 -37.04
N ILE A 48 20.25 2.09 -37.23
CA ILE A 48 19.82 1.18 -36.15
C ILE A 48 21.00 0.36 -35.61
N GLU A 49 21.91 -0.07 -36.48
CA GLU A 49 23.15 -0.78 -36.11
C GLU A 49 24.10 0.12 -35.32
N GLU A 50 24.27 1.37 -35.75
CA GLU A 50 25.09 2.36 -35.02
C GLU A 50 24.58 2.63 -33.61
N LYS A 51 23.26 2.54 -33.40
CA LYS A 51 22.62 2.62 -32.07
C LYS A 51 22.77 1.33 -31.25
N GLY A 52 23.33 0.26 -31.81
CA GLY A 52 23.51 -1.03 -31.15
C GLY A 52 22.22 -1.83 -30.91
N LYS A 53 21.14 -1.50 -31.63
CA LYS A 53 19.83 -2.18 -31.46
C LYS A 53 19.75 -3.52 -32.18
N ILE A 54 20.57 -3.71 -33.22
CA ILE A 54 20.75 -5.01 -33.89
C ILE A 54 22.16 -5.53 -33.64
N ILE A 55 22.26 -6.84 -33.42
CA ILE A 55 23.52 -7.57 -33.23
C ILE A 55 23.97 -8.26 -34.52
N GLY A 56 23.15 -8.19 -35.57
CA GLY A 56 23.50 -8.69 -36.89
C GLY A 56 22.47 -8.41 -37.96
N LYS A 57 22.93 -8.52 -39.20
CA LYS A 57 22.09 -8.31 -40.39
C LYS A 57 22.56 -9.11 -41.60
N HIS A 58 21.61 -9.46 -42.45
CA HIS A 58 21.85 -10.02 -43.76
C HIS A 58 20.95 -9.35 -44.79
N TYR A 59 21.55 -9.04 -45.93
CA TYR A 59 20.88 -8.50 -47.10
C TYR A 59 20.68 -9.63 -48.11
N GLY A 60 19.43 -9.96 -48.39
CA GLY A 60 19.10 -10.95 -49.41
C GLY A 60 19.39 -10.45 -50.83
N LYS A 61 19.23 -11.35 -51.81
CA LYS A 61 19.51 -11.05 -53.24
C LYS A 61 18.41 -10.28 -53.95
N LYS A 62 17.25 -10.08 -53.32
CA LYS A 62 16.09 -9.42 -53.93
C LYS A 62 15.87 -8.04 -53.30
N ASP A 63 15.18 -8.01 -52.18
CA ASP A 63 14.69 -6.83 -51.47
C ASP A 63 14.28 -7.22 -50.03
N ASP A 64 14.89 -8.27 -49.51
CA ASP A 64 14.64 -8.82 -48.20
C ASP A 64 15.81 -8.61 -47.24
N TRP A 65 15.49 -8.32 -45.98
CA TRP A 65 16.45 -8.18 -44.89
C TRP A 65 16.15 -9.19 -43.79
N ILE A 66 17.21 -9.67 -43.16
CA ILE A 66 17.13 -10.42 -41.92
C ILE A 66 17.93 -9.65 -40.89
N LEU A 67 17.28 -9.23 -39.82
CA LEU A 67 17.88 -8.49 -38.72
C LEU A 67 17.83 -9.35 -37.47
N VAL A 68 18.88 -9.29 -36.65
CA VAL A 68 18.97 -10.06 -35.41
C VAL A 68 19.07 -9.10 -34.23
N THR A 69 18.21 -9.26 -33.23
CA THR A 69 18.25 -8.52 -31.96
C THR A 69 18.36 -9.50 -30.79
N ASP A 70 18.84 -9.01 -29.66
CA ASP A 70 19.02 -9.80 -28.44
C ASP A 70 17.84 -9.72 -27.46
N THR A 71 16.92 -8.78 -27.67
CA THR A 71 15.70 -8.60 -26.87
C THR A 71 14.48 -8.31 -27.75
N ILE A 72 13.29 -8.61 -27.22
CA ILE A 72 12.01 -8.31 -27.87
C ILE A 72 11.76 -6.79 -27.95
N ASP A 73 12.18 -6.03 -26.94
CA ASP A 73 12.11 -4.56 -26.95
C ASP A 73 12.96 -3.98 -28.08
N ASN A 74 14.18 -4.51 -28.27
CA ASN A 74 14.99 -4.15 -29.43
C ASN A 74 14.28 -4.54 -30.73
N ALA A 75 13.61 -5.69 -30.80
CA ALA A 75 12.86 -6.06 -32.00
C ALA A 75 11.73 -5.05 -32.31
N PHE A 76 10.94 -4.65 -31.31
CA PHE A 76 9.93 -3.60 -31.47
C PHE A 76 10.53 -2.24 -31.87
N SER A 77 11.64 -1.86 -31.24
CA SER A 77 12.36 -0.61 -31.52
C SER A 77 12.90 -0.58 -32.96
N VAL A 78 13.47 -1.70 -33.43
CA VAL A 78 13.97 -1.87 -34.81
C VAL A 78 12.83 -1.78 -35.81
N ILE A 79 11.72 -2.49 -35.59
CA ILE A 79 10.55 -2.45 -36.47
C ILE A 79 9.99 -1.02 -36.53
N TYR A 80 9.88 -0.34 -35.40
CA TYR A 80 9.44 1.04 -35.35
C TYR A 80 10.35 1.98 -36.16
N ASP A 81 11.67 1.92 -35.95
CA ASP A 81 12.65 2.76 -36.65
C ASP A 81 12.60 2.53 -38.18
N ILE A 82 12.34 1.29 -38.62
CA ILE A 82 12.16 0.93 -40.04
C ILE A 82 10.84 1.49 -40.58
N LEU A 83 9.74 1.35 -39.84
CA LEU A 83 8.44 1.87 -40.27
C LEU A 83 8.39 3.41 -40.27
N ASN A 84 9.25 4.07 -39.49
CA ASN A 84 9.40 5.51 -39.41
C ASN A 84 10.39 6.07 -40.45
N HIS A 85 10.17 5.75 -41.73
CA HIS A 85 10.94 6.29 -42.85
C HIS A 85 10.10 7.27 -43.70
N ASN A 86 10.79 7.99 -44.58
CA ASN A 86 10.18 8.82 -45.61
C ASN A 86 10.89 8.55 -46.94
N THR A 87 10.14 8.16 -47.97
CA THR A 87 10.70 7.86 -49.29
C THR A 87 11.05 9.12 -50.11
N GLY A 88 10.56 10.29 -49.72
CA GLY A 88 10.64 11.53 -50.50
C GLY A 88 9.64 11.63 -51.65
N TYR A 89 8.86 10.57 -51.92
CA TYR A 89 7.84 10.57 -52.96
C TYR A 89 6.49 11.05 -52.40
N LYS A 90 6.01 12.21 -52.85
CA LYS A 90 4.69 12.74 -52.49
C LYS A 90 3.58 11.73 -52.81
N ASP A 91 2.66 11.51 -51.87
CA ASP A 91 1.57 10.52 -51.88
C ASP A 91 2.03 9.07 -51.64
N TYR A 92 3.33 8.86 -51.44
CA TYR A 92 3.99 7.57 -51.22
C TYR A 92 5.07 7.69 -50.15
N GLU A 93 4.84 8.51 -49.13
CA GLU A 93 5.85 8.85 -48.11
C GLU A 93 6.34 7.60 -47.36
N ARG A 94 5.54 6.53 -47.30
CA ARG A 94 5.88 5.26 -46.65
C ARG A 94 5.72 4.06 -47.58
N ILE A 95 6.63 3.11 -47.42
CA ILE A 95 6.67 1.81 -48.08
C ILE A 95 5.95 0.79 -47.20
N PRO A 96 5.03 -0.02 -47.74
CA PRO A 96 4.44 -1.11 -47.02
C PRO A 96 5.42 -2.30 -46.89
N PHE A 97 5.41 -2.96 -45.73
CA PHE A 97 6.32 -4.07 -45.43
C PHE A 97 5.61 -5.37 -45.07
N GLU A 98 6.27 -6.48 -45.40
CA GLU A 98 5.98 -7.78 -44.83
C GLU A 98 6.99 -8.04 -43.72
N ILE A 99 6.52 -8.13 -42.48
CA ILE A 99 7.40 -8.29 -41.32
C ILE A 99 7.05 -9.58 -40.61
N ALA A 100 8.03 -10.45 -40.41
CA ALA A 100 7.87 -11.65 -39.60
C ALA A 100 8.93 -11.72 -38.51
N VAL A 101 8.51 -12.00 -37.28
CA VAL A 101 9.39 -12.09 -36.11
C VAL A 101 9.40 -13.51 -35.58
N GLY A 102 10.59 -14.06 -35.42
CA GLY A 102 10.84 -15.39 -34.86
C GLY A 102 11.91 -15.35 -33.77
N THR A 103 12.14 -16.51 -33.15
CA THR A 103 13.21 -16.71 -32.15
C THR A 103 14.14 -17.81 -32.62
N GLY A 104 15.44 -17.66 -32.35
CA GLY A 104 16.44 -18.71 -32.56
C GLY A 104 17.42 -18.77 -31.39
N GLU A 105 17.92 -19.98 -31.10
CA GLU A 105 18.95 -20.19 -30.08
C GLU A 105 20.32 -20.32 -30.73
N PHE A 106 21.27 -19.50 -30.28
CA PHE A 106 22.59 -19.40 -30.89
C PHE A 106 23.67 -19.50 -29.82
N ASP A 107 24.80 -20.14 -30.13
CA ASP A 107 25.93 -20.14 -29.21
C ASP A 107 26.64 -18.75 -29.19
N ASN A 108 27.52 -18.56 -28.21
CA ASN A 108 28.28 -17.31 -28.06
C ASN A 108 29.31 -17.05 -29.19
N TRP A 109 29.54 -18.02 -30.08
CA TRP A 109 30.48 -17.94 -31.20
C TRP A 109 29.76 -17.71 -32.54
N ALA A 110 28.43 -17.67 -32.53
CA ALA A 110 27.59 -17.44 -33.69
C ALA A 110 27.99 -16.11 -34.35
N ARG A 111 28.23 -16.17 -35.67
CA ARG A 111 28.58 -15.00 -36.46
C ARG A 111 27.31 -14.40 -37.02
N PHE A 112 27.05 -13.16 -36.63
CA PHE A 112 25.87 -12.43 -37.05
C PHE A 112 26.16 -11.40 -38.17
N GLU A 113 27.13 -11.68 -39.05
CA GLU A 113 27.48 -10.79 -40.16
C GLU A 113 27.62 -11.51 -41.52
N GLY A 114 27.13 -10.86 -42.58
CA GLY A 114 27.39 -11.19 -43.98
C GLY A 114 26.59 -12.38 -44.54
N GLU A 115 27.07 -12.98 -45.64
CA GLU A 115 26.50 -14.22 -46.20
C GLU A 115 26.59 -15.42 -45.24
N LYS A 116 27.40 -15.28 -44.18
CA LYS A 116 27.57 -16.25 -43.09
C LYS A 116 26.65 -15.96 -41.90
N LEU A 117 25.72 -14.99 -41.99
CA LEU A 117 24.57 -14.88 -41.10
C LEU A 117 23.69 -16.13 -41.27
N ILE A 118 24.15 -17.20 -40.64
CA ILE A 118 23.54 -18.49 -40.43
C ILE A 118 22.75 -19.00 -41.65
N VAL A 119 23.50 -19.74 -42.49
CA VAL A 119 22.96 -20.84 -43.29
C VAL A 119 22.59 -21.98 -42.35
N GLU A 120 21.59 -21.78 -41.49
CA GLU A 120 20.77 -22.84 -40.90
C GLU A 120 19.35 -22.53 -41.31
N ASN A 121 18.97 -23.17 -42.43
CA ASN A 121 17.82 -22.83 -43.24
C ASN A 121 16.51 -22.81 -42.47
N GLU A 122 16.32 -23.52 -41.36
CA GLU A 122 14.97 -23.86 -40.88
C GLU A 122 14.15 -22.66 -40.38
N ILE A 123 14.64 -21.82 -39.47
CA ILE A 123 13.85 -20.70 -38.92
C ILE A 123 13.66 -19.61 -39.98
N ILE A 124 14.69 -19.27 -40.75
CA ILE A 124 14.59 -18.27 -41.83
C ILE A 124 13.66 -18.78 -42.94
N LYS A 125 13.78 -20.05 -43.35
CA LYS A 125 12.84 -20.70 -44.28
C LYS A 125 11.45 -20.80 -43.67
N PHE A 126 11.32 -20.94 -42.36
CA PHE A 126 10.03 -20.95 -41.68
C PHE A 126 9.38 -19.55 -41.71
N LEU A 127 10.11 -18.49 -41.36
CA LEU A 127 9.62 -17.12 -41.46
C LEU A 127 9.22 -16.78 -42.92
N LYS A 128 10.10 -17.06 -43.87
CA LYS A 128 9.94 -16.71 -45.29
C LYS A 128 8.94 -17.59 -46.04
N SER A 129 9.07 -18.91 -45.94
CA SER A 129 8.33 -19.89 -46.76
C SER A 129 7.11 -20.48 -46.08
N TYR A 130 7.02 -20.41 -44.74
CA TYR A 130 5.87 -20.89 -44.01
C TYR A 130 5.03 -19.70 -43.56
N ILE A 131 5.45 -18.88 -42.61
CA ILE A 131 4.52 -17.91 -42.00
C ILE A 131 4.06 -16.81 -42.97
N VAL A 132 4.97 -16.12 -43.67
CA VAL A 132 4.59 -15.02 -44.58
C VAL A 132 3.72 -15.52 -45.75
N ASP A 133 4.12 -16.63 -46.37
CA ASP A 133 3.36 -17.21 -47.49
C ASP A 133 1.99 -17.76 -47.04
N TYR A 134 1.89 -18.35 -45.85
CA TYR A 134 0.60 -18.78 -45.29
C TYR A 134 -0.29 -17.59 -44.91
N TYR A 135 0.27 -16.51 -44.38
CA TYR A 135 -0.48 -15.27 -44.14
C TYR A 135 -1.06 -14.71 -45.44
N ARG A 136 -0.27 -14.66 -46.53
CA ARG A 136 -0.74 -14.21 -47.85
C ARG A 136 -1.90 -15.08 -48.37
N LYS A 137 -1.80 -16.41 -48.23
CA LYS A 137 -2.88 -17.35 -48.62
C LYS A 137 -4.12 -17.15 -47.77
N TRP A 138 -3.96 -17.09 -46.45
CA TRP A 138 -5.03 -16.85 -45.49
C TRP A 138 -5.76 -15.53 -45.78
N TYR A 139 -5.01 -14.44 -46.01
CA TYR A 139 -5.57 -13.12 -46.28
C TYR A 139 -6.44 -13.13 -47.54
N LYS A 140 -5.94 -13.70 -48.65
CA LYS A 140 -6.71 -13.84 -49.90
C LYS A 140 -8.01 -14.60 -49.68
N LYS A 141 -7.94 -15.73 -48.99
CA LYS A 141 -9.11 -16.57 -48.69
C LYS A 141 -10.18 -15.84 -47.87
N ASN A 142 -9.78 -14.95 -46.96
CA ASN A 142 -10.69 -14.24 -46.05
C ASN A 142 -11.09 -12.83 -46.54
N ASN A 143 -10.54 -12.35 -47.65
CA ASN A 143 -10.80 -11.00 -48.17
C ASN A 143 -11.10 -11.01 -49.67
N ASP A 144 -11.95 -11.94 -50.13
CA ASP A 144 -12.42 -12.02 -51.53
C ASP A 144 -11.30 -11.94 -52.59
N ASP A 145 -10.23 -12.72 -52.39
CA ASP A 145 -9.04 -12.76 -53.26
C ASP A 145 -8.28 -11.42 -53.40
N GLN A 146 -8.53 -10.45 -52.51
CA GLN A 146 -7.81 -9.19 -52.50
C GLN A 146 -6.33 -9.39 -52.15
N LYS A 147 -5.47 -8.60 -52.82
CA LYS A 147 -4.05 -8.50 -52.47
C LYS A 147 -3.88 -7.63 -51.23
N ILE A 148 -2.93 -8.00 -50.37
CA ILE A 148 -2.50 -7.16 -49.24
C ILE A 148 -1.88 -5.88 -49.79
N LYS A 149 -2.25 -4.72 -49.24
CA LYS A 149 -1.78 -3.39 -49.68
C LYS A 149 -1.10 -2.59 -48.59
N SER A 150 -1.19 -3.02 -47.34
CA SER A 150 -0.65 -2.35 -46.16
C SER A 150 0.37 -3.24 -45.46
N THR A 151 1.25 -2.62 -44.68
CA THR A 151 2.19 -3.34 -43.82
C THR A 151 1.47 -4.35 -42.94
N PHE A 152 2.05 -5.53 -42.76
CA PHE A 152 1.65 -6.49 -41.74
C PHE A 152 2.86 -6.98 -40.94
N LEU A 153 2.59 -7.34 -39.68
CA LEU A 153 3.56 -7.89 -38.75
C LEU A 153 3.01 -9.20 -38.20
N ILE A 154 3.78 -10.28 -38.30
CA ILE A 154 3.41 -11.60 -37.81
C ILE A 154 4.50 -12.18 -36.92
N PHE A 155 4.10 -12.87 -35.85
CA PHE A 155 4.99 -13.57 -34.94
C PHE A 155 4.86 -15.08 -35.12
N THR A 156 5.98 -15.79 -35.06
CA THR A 156 5.97 -17.24 -34.81
C THR A 156 5.33 -17.52 -33.45
N GLU A 157 4.83 -18.74 -33.24
CA GLU A 157 4.34 -19.16 -31.91
C GLU A 157 5.41 -18.97 -30.82
N THR A 158 6.65 -19.35 -31.10
CA THR A 158 7.76 -19.19 -30.15
C THR A 158 8.05 -17.72 -29.82
N ALA A 159 7.95 -16.80 -30.78
CA ALA A 159 8.15 -15.38 -30.54
C ALA A 159 6.96 -14.73 -29.84
N TYR A 160 5.74 -15.17 -30.16
CA TYR A 160 4.52 -14.76 -29.48
C TYR A 160 4.57 -15.12 -28.00
N GLU A 161 5.08 -16.29 -27.63
CA GLU A 161 5.13 -16.71 -26.23
C GLU A 161 6.02 -15.84 -25.34
N GLU A 162 7.05 -15.21 -25.94
CA GLU A 162 7.94 -14.26 -25.26
C GLU A 162 7.30 -12.88 -25.04
N LEU A 163 6.17 -12.57 -25.69
CA LEU A 163 5.49 -11.29 -25.50
C LEU A 163 4.92 -11.17 -24.08
N ASP A 164 4.93 -9.94 -23.57
CA ASP A 164 4.21 -9.58 -22.35
C ASP A 164 2.69 -9.72 -22.53
N PRO A 165 1.90 -9.90 -21.45
CA PRO A 165 0.47 -10.14 -21.54
C PRO A 165 -0.28 -9.03 -22.29
N LEU A 166 0.11 -7.78 -22.07
CA LEU A 166 -0.49 -6.63 -22.73
C LEU A 166 -0.18 -6.58 -24.24
N ASP A 167 0.99 -7.08 -24.66
CA ASP A 167 1.35 -7.16 -26.07
C ASP A 167 0.73 -8.37 -26.76
N LYS A 168 0.57 -9.50 -26.07
CA LYS A 168 -0.19 -10.67 -26.57
C LYS A 168 -1.62 -10.28 -26.97
N LYS A 169 -2.28 -9.40 -26.22
CA LYS A 169 -3.63 -8.89 -26.54
C LYS A 169 -3.70 -8.05 -27.83
N LYS A 170 -2.55 -7.59 -28.34
CA LYS A 170 -2.45 -6.84 -29.60
C LYS A 170 -2.29 -7.77 -30.80
N CYS A 171 -2.22 -9.08 -30.57
CA CYS A 171 -2.14 -10.12 -31.59
C CYS A 171 -3.49 -10.77 -31.88
N GLN A 172 -3.70 -11.13 -33.14
CA GLN A 172 -4.74 -12.06 -33.58
C GLN A 172 -4.09 -13.40 -33.90
N GLN A 173 -4.50 -14.47 -33.22
CA GLN A 173 -4.12 -15.82 -33.59
C GLN A 173 -4.78 -16.20 -34.93
N ILE A 174 -3.98 -16.77 -35.83
CA ILE A 174 -4.42 -17.26 -37.13
C ILE A 174 -3.97 -18.73 -37.24
N SER A 175 -4.94 -19.62 -37.47
CA SER A 175 -4.68 -21.00 -37.90
C SER A 175 -5.05 -21.14 -39.37
N TYR A 176 -4.16 -21.73 -40.15
CA TYR A 176 -4.38 -22.04 -41.56
C TYR A 176 -4.07 -23.51 -41.82
N ASP A 177 -5.08 -24.24 -42.31
CA ASP A 177 -4.96 -25.63 -42.73
C ASP A 177 -4.71 -25.71 -44.25
N ASP A 178 -3.56 -26.29 -44.63
CA ASP A 178 -3.17 -26.54 -46.02
C ASP A 178 -3.07 -28.04 -46.33
N ASN A 179 -4.15 -28.80 -46.12
CA ASN A 179 -4.33 -30.22 -46.52
C ASN A 179 -3.24 -31.22 -46.07
N LYS A 180 -2.20 -30.77 -45.36
CA LYS A 180 -0.97 -31.51 -45.01
C LYS A 180 -0.33 -31.02 -43.71
N VAL A 181 -0.51 -29.75 -43.34
CA VAL A 181 0.07 -29.13 -42.13
C VAL A 181 -0.88 -28.01 -41.65
N GLU A 182 -1.21 -28.03 -40.36
CA GLU A 182 -1.80 -26.87 -39.68
C GLU A 182 -0.68 -25.91 -39.27
N VAL A 183 -0.78 -24.65 -39.69
CA VAL A 183 0.21 -23.62 -39.33
C VAL A 183 -0.47 -22.55 -38.50
N VAL A 184 0.08 -22.30 -37.31
CA VAL A 184 -0.39 -21.28 -36.36
C VAL A 184 0.62 -20.13 -36.29
N PHE A 185 0.13 -18.91 -36.36
CA PHE A 185 0.92 -17.69 -36.19
C PHE A 185 0.05 -16.53 -35.69
N PHE A 186 0.70 -15.42 -35.31
CA PHE A 186 0.06 -14.33 -34.59
C PHE A 186 0.26 -13.02 -35.31
N ALA A 187 -0.80 -12.46 -35.89
CA ALA A 187 -0.76 -11.16 -36.56
C ALA A 187 -0.86 -10.02 -35.54
N PHE A 188 0.13 -9.15 -35.51
CA PHE A 188 0.21 -8.03 -34.57
C PHE A 188 -0.32 -6.74 -35.20
N ASN A 189 -1.05 -5.96 -34.42
CA ASN A 189 -1.54 -4.65 -34.87
C ASN A 189 -0.39 -3.65 -35.07
N VAL A 190 -0.05 -3.36 -36.34
CA VAL A 190 1.06 -2.48 -36.71
C VAL A 190 0.91 -1.06 -36.15
N ASP A 191 -0.31 -0.54 -35.99
CA ASP A 191 -0.52 0.80 -35.41
C ASP A 191 -0.04 0.87 -33.95
N LYS A 192 -0.06 -0.26 -33.25
CA LYS A 192 0.44 -0.36 -31.87
C LYS A 192 1.97 -0.32 -31.79
N ILE A 193 2.68 -0.70 -32.84
CA ILE A 193 4.14 -0.57 -32.90
C ILE A 193 4.55 0.90 -32.83
N SER A 194 3.81 1.78 -33.51
CA SER A 194 4.09 3.22 -33.44
C SER A 194 3.90 3.77 -32.04
N GLN A 195 2.92 3.27 -31.28
CA GLN A 195 2.72 3.67 -29.89
C GLN A 195 3.89 3.20 -29.01
N ILE A 196 4.27 1.92 -29.09
CA ILE A 196 5.37 1.33 -28.32
C ILE A 196 6.70 2.04 -28.62
N GLY A 197 7.03 2.20 -29.91
CA GLY A 197 8.27 2.83 -30.33
C GLY A 197 8.38 4.30 -29.91
N LYS A 198 7.29 5.06 -29.97
CA LYS A 198 7.26 6.44 -29.43
C LYS A 198 7.53 6.47 -27.93
N THR A 199 7.05 5.49 -27.18
CA THR A 199 7.33 5.42 -25.74
C THR A 199 8.82 5.14 -25.49
N PHE A 200 9.47 4.30 -26.29
CA PHE A 200 10.91 4.10 -26.19
C PHE A 200 11.70 5.38 -26.48
N GLU A 201 11.38 6.11 -27.55
CA GLU A 201 12.00 7.41 -27.85
C GLU A 201 11.78 8.43 -26.70
N PHE A 202 10.58 8.44 -26.12
CA PHE A 202 10.28 9.28 -24.96
C PHE A 202 11.16 8.94 -23.75
N LEU A 203 11.32 7.66 -23.43
CA LEU A 203 12.18 7.19 -22.33
C LEU A 203 13.66 7.51 -22.57
N GLU A 204 14.14 7.43 -23.81
CA GLU A 204 15.47 7.88 -24.19
C GLU A 204 15.64 9.39 -23.93
N LYS A 205 14.66 10.22 -24.33
CA LYS A 205 14.72 11.68 -24.14
C LYS A 205 14.70 12.13 -22.68
N ILE A 206 13.98 11.44 -21.81
CA ILE A 206 13.95 11.74 -20.37
C ILE A 206 15.05 11.00 -19.58
N GLU A 207 15.99 10.36 -20.26
CA GLU A 207 17.10 9.59 -19.68
C GLU A 207 16.63 8.50 -18.71
N TYR A 208 15.62 7.71 -19.11
CA TYR A 208 15.00 6.67 -18.28
C TYR A 208 14.69 5.39 -19.07
N VAL A 209 15.63 5.00 -19.93
CA VAL A 209 15.58 3.82 -20.80
C VAL A 209 15.40 2.53 -19.99
N GLY A 210 14.61 1.59 -20.50
CA GLY A 210 14.40 0.26 -19.93
C GLY A 210 13.43 0.21 -18.74
N ASN A 211 12.79 1.33 -18.38
CA ASN A 211 11.75 1.28 -17.36
C ASN A 211 10.45 0.69 -17.92
N ILE A 212 10.16 -0.55 -17.51
CA ILE A 212 8.98 -1.32 -17.97
C ILE A 212 7.68 -0.54 -17.71
N TRP A 213 7.54 0.09 -16.54
CA TRP A 213 6.28 0.74 -16.14
C TRP A 213 5.95 1.97 -16.98
N TYR A 214 6.94 2.82 -17.25
CA TYR A 214 6.74 3.97 -18.12
C TYR A 214 6.79 3.60 -19.61
N GLY A 215 7.38 2.44 -19.95
CA GLY A 215 7.27 1.83 -21.28
C GLY A 215 5.82 1.45 -21.65
N ARG A 216 4.99 1.22 -20.63
CA ARG A 216 3.56 0.87 -20.73
C ARG A 216 2.65 1.97 -20.17
N ILE A 217 3.06 3.23 -20.27
CA ILE A 217 2.37 4.34 -19.59
C ILE A 217 0.91 4.50 -20.02
N ASP A 218 0.60 4.29 -21.31
CA ASP A 218 -0.77 4.39 -21.83
C ASP A 218 -1.65 3.21 -21.34
N GLU A 219 -1.05 2.04 -21.09
CA GLU A 219 -1.77 0.86 -20.61
C GLU A 219 -1.93 0.82 -19.09
N LEU A 220 -0.88 1.16 -18.33
CA LEU A 220 -0.84 0.98 -16.88
C LEU A 220 -1.34 2.19 -16.10
N TYR A 221 -1.25 3.41 -16.64
CA TYR A 221 -1.70 4.60 -15.92
C TYR A 221 -3.20 4.55 -15.64
N VAL A 222 -3.56 4.95 -14.43
CA VAL A 222 -4.95 5.22 -14.04
C VAL A 222 -5.00 6.67 -13.54
N PRO A 223 -5.77 7.55 -14.18
CA PRO A 223 -5.82 8.95 -13.80
C PRO A 223 -6.48 9.12 -12.43
N PRO A 224 -5.88 9.90 -11.50
CA PRO A 224 -6.56 10.28 -10.26
C PRO A 224 -7.80 11.13 -10.56
N ILE A 225 -8.72 11.21 -9.60
CA ILE A 225 -9.98 11.99 -9.73
C ILE A 225 -9.71 13.44 -10.15
N GLY A 226 -8.63 14.06 -9.64
CA GLY A 226 -8.24 15.44 -9.97
C GLY A 226 -7.30 15.60 -11.17
N PHE A 227 -7.13 14.58 -12.02
CA PHE A 227 -6.19 14.65 -13.15
C PHE A 227 -6.50 15.78 -14.13
N GLU A 228 -7.77 15.96 -14.49
CA GLU A 228 -8.19 17.00 -15.42
C GLU A 228 -7.90 18.40 -14.89
N ASP A 229 -8.08 18.63 -13.58
CA ASP A 229 -7.73 19.91 -12.96
C ASP A 229 -6.23 20.17 -13.04
N ILE A 230 -5.39 19.16 -12.79
CA ILE A 230 -3.92 19.27 -12.93
C ILE A 230 -3.54 19.61 -14.37
N ALA A 231 -4.13 18.91 -15.34
CA ALA A 231 -3.85 19.11 -16.77
C ALA A 231 -4.30 20.51 -17.23
N ASN A 232 -5.46 20.97 -16.78
CA ASN A 232 -5.98 22.30 -17.07
C ASN A 232 -5.12 23.40 -16.44
N THR A 233 -4.69 23.25 -15.18
CA THR A 233 -3.75 24.18 -14.55
C THR A 233 -2.47 24.31 -15.37
N LEU A 234 -1.87 23.18 -15.78
CA LEU A 234 -0.66 23.21 -16.61
C LEU A 234 -0.92 23.89 -17.97
N LYS A 235 -2.05 23.59 -18.61
CA LYS A 235 -2.41 24.18 -19.91
C LYS A 235 -2.63 25.69 -19.85
N GLU A 236 -3.36 26.17 -18.84
CA GLU A 236 -3.73 27.58 -18.71
C GLU A 236 -2.61 28.43 -18.11
N LYS A 237 -1.94 27.91 -17.08
CA LYS A 237 -0.92 28.64 -16.32
C LYS A 237 0.49 28.38 -16.82
N ARG A 238 0.70 27.37 -17.68
CA ARG A 238 2.02 26.89 -18.14
C ARG A 238 2.94 26.37 -17.03
N ILE A 239 2.44 26.31 -15.80
CA ILE A 239 3.11 25.73 -14.65
C ILE A 239 2.09 25.05 -13.74
N VAL A 240 2.44 23.91 -13.17
CA VAL A 240 1.66 23.24 -12.13
C VAL A 240 2.55 22.69 -11.03
N PHE A 241 2.14 22.89 -9.78
CA PHE A 241 2.72 22.22 -8.61
C PHE A 241 1.80 21.06 -8.22
N ILE A 242 2.29 19.83 -8.39
CA ILE A 242 1.61 18.61 -7.96
C ILE A 242 2.15 18.25 -6.58
N THR A 243 1.39 18.59 -5.54
CA THR A 243 1.75 18.34 -4.14
C THR A 243 0.93 17.19 -3.58
N GLY A 244 1.32 16.63 -2.43
CA GLY A 244 0.51 15.57 -1.83
C GLY A 244 1.23 14.55 -0.98
N THR A 245 0.45 13.60 -0.47
CA THR A 245 0.90 12.47 0.35
C THR A 245 1.97 11.64 -0.35
N GLN A 246 2.91 11.04 0.40
CA GLN A 246 3.88 10.10 -0.16
C GLN A 246 3.15 8.95 -0.87
N GLU A 247 3.77 8.37 -1.90
CA GLU A 247 3.29 7.14 -2.58
C GLU A 247 2.00 7.28 -3.42
N ILE A 248 1.34 8.43 -3.40
CA ILE A 248 0.04 8.67 -4.06
C ILE A 248 0.12 8.86 -5.59
N GLY A 249 1.24 8.55 -6.25
CA GLY A 249 1.35 8.61 -7.71
C GLY A 249 1.67 9.99 -8.33
N LYS A 250 2.25 10.93 -7.55
CA LYS A 250 2.67 12.25 -8.07
C LYS A 250 3.66 12.15 -9.24
N THR A 251 4.76 11.39 -9.06
CA THR A 251 5.78 11.21 -10.10
C THR A 251 5.18 10.57 -11.35
N TYR A 252 4.34 9.53 -11.20
CA TYR A 252 3.69 8.89 -12.33
C TYR A 252 2.78 9.88 -13.08
N THR A 253 1.99 10.68 -12.36
CA THR A 253 1.13 11.72 -12.95
C THR A 253 1.94 12.79 -13.69
N ALA A 254 3.08 13.23 -13.13
CA ALA A 254 3.98 14.18 -13.80
C ALA A 254 4.58 13.58 -15.09
N VAL A 255 5.00 12.32 -15.07
CA VAL A 255 5.51 11.62 -16.27
C VAL A 255 4.41 11.44 -17.31
N MET A 256 3.15 11.22 -16.90
CA MET A 256 2.01 11.16 -17.83
C MET A 256 1.77 12.50 -18.52
N LEU A 257 1.88 13.62 -17.80
CA LEU A 257 1.81 14.96 -18.41
C LEU A 257 2.98 15.19 -19.38
N LEU A 258 4.21 14.84 -19.00
CA LEU A 258 5.36 14.89 -19.92
C LEU A 258 5.08 14.12 -21.21
N TRP A 259 4.53 12.90 -21.08
CA TRP A 259 4.19 12.05 -22.22
C TRP A 259 3.11 12.65 -23.11
N ILE A 260 2.06 13.24 -22.53
CA ILE A 260 0.98 13.92 -23.29
C ILE A 260 1.55 15.09 -24.10
N TYR A 261 2.41 15.92 -23.50
CA TYR A 261 3.03 17.04 -24.19
C TYR A 261 4.06 16.56 -25.23
N TYR A 262 4.82 15.51 -24.96
CA TYR A 262 5.70 14.89 -25.96
C TYR A 262 4.93 14.43 -27.20
N LYS A 263 3.78 13.78 -27.01
CA LYS A 263 2.89 13.40 -28.13
C LYS A 263 2.39 14.60 -28.94
N ASN A 264 2.33 15.78 -28.32
CA ASN A 264 1.96 17.05 -28.96
C ASN A 264 3.16 17.81 -29.56
N GLY A 265 4.35 17.20 -29.61
CA GLY A 265 5.54 17.76 -30.27
C GLY A 265 6.48 18.56 -29.38
N TYR A 266 6.27 18.55 -28.06
CA TYR A 266 7.17 19.23 -27.11
C TYR A 266 8.37 18.36 -26.75
N GLU A 267 9.54 18.98 -26.59
CA GLU A 267 10.73 18.29 -26.07
C GLU A 267 10.60 18.06 -24.57
N PRO A 268 10.58 16.80 -24.09
CA PRO A 268 10.39 16.48 -22.68
C PRO A 268 11.73 16.47 -21.95
N LYS A 269 11.76 17.04 -20.75
CA LYS A 269 12.93 16.97 -19.87
C LYS A 269 12.54 16.68 -18.43
N TRP A 270 13.08 15.59 -17.88
CA TRP A 270 12.92 15.25 -16.47
C TRP A 270 14.20 15.55 -15.69
N ILE A 271 14.09 16.48 -14.73
CA ILE A 271 15.14 16.83 -13.79
C ILE A 271 14.82 16.12 -12.47
N LYS A 272 15.38 14.91 -12.35
CA LYS A 272 15.14 14.00 -11.22
C LYS A 272 15.66 14.59 -9.92
N GLY A 273 14.97 14.35 -8.82
CA GLY A 273 15.36 14.79 -7.48
C GLY A 273 15.07 13.76 -6.41
N GLY A 274 15.02 12.47 -6.79
CA GLY A 274 14.79 11.36 -5.89
C GLY A 274 15.98 11.15 -4.96
N GLU A 275 17.19 11.07 -5.50
CA GLU A 275 18.41 10.84 -4.73
C GLU A 275 19.19 12.13 -4.45
N PHE A 276 20.08 12.09 -3.45
CA PHE A 276 20.86 13.29 -3.06
C PHE A 276 21.68 13.86 -4.22
N VAL A 277 22.30 12.98 -5.02
CA VAL A 277 23.09 13.37 -6.21
C VAL A 277 22.20 14.00 -7.28
N GLU A 278 21.01 13.47 -7.49
CA GLU A 278 20.03 14.02 -8.44
C GLU A 278 19.54 15.40 -7.98
N ARG A 279 19.33 15.60 -6.67
CA ARG A 279 18.99 16.93 -6.13
C ARG A 279 20.09 17.97 -6.38
N VAL A 280 21.36 17.59 -6.48
CA VAL A 280 22.42 18.52 -6.92
C VAL A 280 22.19 18.96 -8.37
N GLN A 281 21.69 18.08 -9.25
CA GLN A 281 21.34 18.44 -10.62
C GLN A 281 20.12 19.36 -10.67
N VAL A 282 19.09 19.10 -9.85
CA VAL A 282 17.95 20.00 -9.69
C VAL A 282 18.41 21.41 -9.33
N ARG A 283 19.31 21.52 -8.35
CA ARG A 283 19.87 22.81 -7.92
C ARG A 283 20.57 23.55 -9.06
N LYS A 284 21.45 22.86 -9.79
CA LYS A 284 22.17 23.43 -10.94
C LYS A 284 21.22 23.88 -12.07
N ALA A 285 20.16 23.13 -12.30
CA ALA A 285 19.16 23.46 -13.32
C ALA A 285 18.33 24.68 -12.92
N LEU A 286 17.95 24.79 -11.63
CA LEU A 286 17.24 25.95 -11.08
C LEU A 286 18.10 27.22 -11.11
N GLU A 287 19.38 27.14 -10.75
CA GLU A 287 20.34 28.26 -10.83
C GLU A 287 20.50 28.78 -12.27
N ASN A 288 20.32 27.91 -13.27
CA ASN A 288 20.46 28.22 -14.69
C ASN A 288 19.12 28.18 -15.45
N ILE A 289 18.01 28.49 -14.78
CA ILE A 289 16.66 28.25 -15.30
C ILE A 289 16.40 28.82 -16.70
N ARG A 290 16.96 30.00 -17.02
CA ARG A 290 16.82 30.64 -18.34
C ARG A 290 17.40 29.80 -19.49
N LYS A 291 18.41 28.98 -19.20
CA LYS A 291 18.98 28.04 -20.18
C LYS A 291 18.09 26.82 -20.40
N GLU A 292 17.31 26.47 -19.39
CA GLU A 292 16.44 25.30 -19.37
C GLU A 292 15.08 25.59 -20.02
N LEU A 293 14.51 26.78 -19.80
CA LEU A 293 13.22 27.21 -20.35
C LEU A 293 13.35 27.67 -21.82
N LYS A 294 13.29 26.72 -22.75
CA LYS A 294 13.31 26.98 -24.19
C LYS A 294 11.89 26.84 -24.79
N PRO A 295 11.54 27.59 -25.84
CA PRO A 295 10.30 27.36 -26.58
C PRO A 295 10.21 25.93 -27.10
N GLY A 296 9.01 25.35 -27.07
CA GLY A 296 8.74 23.99 -27.52
C GLY A 296 9.17 22.90 -26.54
N CYS A 297 9.39 23.20 -25.24
CA CYS A 297 9.73 22.18 -24.25
C CYS A 297 8.76 22.07 -23.07
N VAL A 298 8.75 20.90 -22.44
CA VAL A 298 8.05 20.61 -21.19
C VAL A 298 9.05 20.07 -20.17
N LEU A 299 9.16 20.73 -19.02
CA LEU A 299 10.10 20.37 -17.96
C LEU A 299 9.38 19.81 -16.74
N TYR A 300 9.98 18.80 -16.13
CA TYR A 300 9.54 18.25 -14.85
C TYR A 300 10.66 18.34 -13.82
N PHE A 301 10.46 19.14 -12.76
CA PHE A 301 11.33 19.18 -11.59
C PHE A 301 10.75 18.31 -10.48
N GLU A 302 11.46 17.25 -10.13
CA GLU A 302 11.04 16.34 -9.06
C GLU A 302 11.61 16.77 -7.71
N ASN A 303 10.74 16.98 -6.72
CA ASN A 303 11.09 17.29 -5.33
C ASN A 303 12.18 18.39 -5.15
N PRO A 304 12.07 19.56 -5.82
CA PRO A 304 13.12 20.59 -5.77
C PRO A 304 13.33 21.20 -4.39
N PHE A 305 12.35 21.05 -3.50
CA PHE A 305 12.36 21.57 -2.13
C PHE A 305 12.96 20.61 -1.11
N GLY A 306 13.24 19.37 -1.50
CA GLY A 306 13.71 18.29 -0.62
C GLY A 306 12.84 17.02 -0.72
N LYS A 307 13.42 15.88 -0.32
CA LYS A 307 12.76 14.55 -0.40
C LYS A 307 12.01 14.19 0.87
N THR A 308 12.67 14.23 2.02
CA THR A 308 12.11 13.82 3.33
C THR A 308 11.91 14.99 4.29
N LYS A 309 12.68 16.06 4.08
CA LYS A 309 12.59 17.32 4.82
C LYS A 309 12.84 18.47 3.85
N TYR A 310 12.40 19.65 4.24
CA TYR A 310 12.70 20.88 3.52
C TYR A 310 14.20 21.18 3.55
N GLU A 311 14.80 21.34 2.37
CA GLU A 311 16.22 21.61 2.18
C GLU A 311 16.42 23.10 1.86
N ARG A 312 16.32 23.95 2.90
CA ARG A 312 16.51 25.40 2.76
C ARG A 312 17.88 25.70 2.15
N ARG A 313 17.92 26.58 1.16
CA ARG A 313 19.15 27.11 0.57
C ARG A 313 18.95 28.52 0.06
N GLU A 314 20.04 29.27 0.01
CA GLU A 314 20.02 30.63 -0.50
C GLU A 314 19.56 30.66 -1.97
N GLY A 315 18.57 31.50 -2.27
CA GLY A 315 18.12 31.74 -3.64
C GLY A 315 17.02 30.82 -4.15
N LEU A 316 16.68 29.71 -3.47
CA LEU A 316 15.66 28.75 -3.94
C LEU A 316 14.31 29.43 -4.23
N GLU A 317 13.85 30.30 -3.34
CA GLU A 317 12.60 31.04 -3.53
C GLU A 317 12.68 31.91 -4.78
N ARG A 318 13.80 32.63 -4.96
CA ARG A 318 14.03 33.50 -6.13
C ARG A 318 14.06 32.68 -7.41
N GLU A 319 14.65 31.49 -7.40
CA GLU A 319 14.71 30.59 -8.55
C GLU A 319 13.33 30.09 -8.96
N ILE A 320 12.50 29.66 -8.01
CA ILE A 320 11.11 29.24 -8.28
C ILE A 320 10.27 30.41 -8.80
N TRP A 321 10.44 31.61 -8.23
CA TRP A 321 9.79 32.80 -8.76
C TRP A 321 10.28 33.16 -10.17
N ALA A 322 11.57 32.97 -10.44
CA ALA A 322 12.12 33.15 -11.78
C ALA A 322 11.51 32.17 -12.78
N ILE A 323 11.16 30.94 -12.38
CA ILE A 323 10.37 30.03 -13.23
C ILE A 323 9.01 30.65 -13.54
N ILE A 324 8.25 31.02 -12.50
CA ILE A 324 6.88 31.54 -12.65
C ILE A 324 6.86 32.79 -13.54
N ASP A 325 7.80 33.71 -13.34
CA ASP A 325 7.92 34.90 -14.19
C ASP A 325 8.37 34.51 -15.61
N SER A 326 9.36 33.62 -15.76
CA SER A 326 9.85 33.22 -17.08
C SER A 326 8.79 32.49 -17.91
N VAL A 327 7.96 31.63 -17.31
CA VAL A 327 6.87 30.97 -18.04
C VAL A 327 5.81 31.99 -18.48
N GLU A 328 5.65 33.14 -17.82
CA GLU A 328 4.76 34.21 -18.32
C GLU A 328 5.27 34.81 -19.63
N HIS A 329 6.58 35.04 -19.75
CA HIS A 329 7.20 35.74 -20.89
C HIS A 329 7.63 34.82 -22.04
N VAL A 330 8.10 33.61 -21.74
CA VAL A 330 8.51 32.63 -22.76
C VAL A 330 7.26 31.90 -23.24
N LYS A 331 6.85 32.19 -24.48
CA LYS A 331 5.76 31.43 -25.10
C LYS A 331 6.18 29.99 -25.32
N ASP A 332 5.22 29.09 -25.21
CA ASP A 332 5.38 27.68 -25.62
C ASP A 332 6.35 26.87 -24.74
N VAL A 333 6.37 27.14 -23.43
CA VAL A 333 7.10 26.34 -22.44
C VAL A 333 6.15 25.93 -21.30
N TYR A 334 6.31 24.71 -20.78
CA TYR A 334 5.47 24.15 -19.73
C TYR A 334 6.33 23.57 -18.61
N VAL A 335 5.93 23.79 -17.35
CA VAL A 335 6.72 23.34 -16.18
C VAL A 335 5.84 22.56 -15.20
N ILE A 336 6.30 21.38 -14.81
CA ILE A 336 5.69 20.53 -13.80
C ILE A 336 6.64 20.47 -12.62
N ILE A 337 6.12 20.67 -11.41
CA ILE A 337 6.90 20.57 -10.17
C ILE A 337 6.18 19.62 -9.22
N THR A 338 6.86 18.60 -8.71
CA THR A 338 6.28 17.72 -7.67
C THR A 338 6.91 17.99 -6.31
N SER A 339 6.11 17.86 -5.25
CA SER A 339 6.62 17.89 -3.88
C SER A 339 5.72 17.14 -2.91
N ARG A 340 6.25 16.82 -1.74
CA ARG A 340 5.42 16.40 -0.61
C ARG A 340 4.73 17.60 0.01
N GLU A 341 3.55 17.39 0.57
CA GLU A 341 2.72 18.49 1.08
C GLU A 341 3.41 19.26 2.23
N GLU A 342 4.00 18.55 3.18
CA GLU A 342 4.71 19.14 4.32
C GLU A 342 5.94 19.94 3.89
N ILE A 343 6.69 19.45 2.90
CA ILE A 343 7.87 20.13 2.37
C ILE A 343 7.45 21.38 1.59
N PHE A 344 6.39 21.28 0.77
CA PHE A 344 5.86 22.43 0.04
C PHE A 344 5.30 23.49 0.97
N LYS A 345 4.59 23.11 2.04
CA LYS A 345 4.10 24.05 3.05
C LYS A 345 5.23 24.78 3.79
N GLU A 346 6.38 24.13 4.04
CA GLU A 346 7.54 24.78 4.68
C GLU A 346 8.16 25.79 3.71
N PHE A 347 8.31 25.42 2.44
CA PHE A 347 8.72 26.36 1.39
C PHE A 347 7.74 27.56 1.27
N GLU A 348 6.43 27.30 1.35
CA GLU A 348 5.40 28.33 1.27
C GLU A 348 5.48 29.33 2.43
N LYS A 349 6.17 29.03 3.53
CA LYS A 349 6.32 29.94 4.68
C LYS A 349 7.41 30.98 4.50
N GLU A 350 8.44 30.67 3.72
CA GLU A 350 9.58 31.56 3.47
C GLU A 350 9.21 32.71 2.48
N LYS A 351 7.91 33.07 2.35
CA LYS A 351 7.39 33.98 1.30
C LYS A 351 8.17 35.28 1.21
N LEU A 352 8.66 35.56 0.00
CA LEU A 352 9.21 36.84 -0.41
C LEU A 352 8.26 37.66 -1.31
N SER A 353 7.08 37.12 -1.69
CA SER A 353 6.20 37.68 -2.75
C SER A 353 4.71 37.72 -2.36
N VAL A 354 3.96 38.62 -3.03
CA VAL A 354 2.51 38.87 -2.87
C VAL A 354 1.64 37.84 -3.61
N ARG A 355 2.17 37.18 -4.66
CA ARG A 355 1.41 36.19 -5.44
C ARG A 355 1.25 34.88 -4.67
N ASN A 356 0.07 34.28 -4.73
CA ASN A 356 -0.24 33.06 -4.01
C ASN A 356 0.21 31.82 -4.81
N LEU A 357 1.23 31.10 -4.33
CA LEU A 357 1.69 29.85 -4.97
C LEU A 357 0.58 28.80 -5.10
N ARG A 358 -0.45 28.88 -4.24
CA ARG A 358 -1.60 27.98 -4.26
C ARG A 358 -2.44 28.11 -5.54
N ASP A 359 -2.32 29.21 -6.28
CA ASP A 359 -3.03 29.40 -7.56
C ASP A 359 -2.50 28.45 -8.66
N PHE A 360 -1.33 27.84 -8.43
CA PHE A 360 -0.68 26.89 -9.32
C PHE A 360 -0.66 25.46 -8.72
N GLU A 361 -1.21 25.26 -7.52
CA GLU A 361 -1.12 24.01 -6.77
C GLU A 361 -2.34 23.12 -7.03
N ASN A 362 -2.07 21.86 -7.34
CA ASN A 362 -3.07 20.79 -7.34
C ASN A 362 -2.60 19.65 -6.44
N LYS A 363 -3.45 19.27 -5.47
CA LYS A 363 -3.11 18.28 -4.43
C LYS A 363 -3.60 16.88 -4.79
N LEU A 364 -2.71 15.90 -4.68
CA LEU A 364 -3.05 14.48 -4.63
C LEU A 364 -2.99 13.98 -3.19
N ASN A 365 -4.05 13.34 -2.72
CA ASN A 365 -4.33 13.20 -1.31
C ASN A 365 -4.90 11.81 -0.99
N ILE A 366 -4.54 11.27 0.17
CA ILE A 366 -5.14 10.07 0.76
C ILE A 366 -6.43 10.36 1.57
N LYS A 367 -6.52 11.51 2.26
CA LYS A 367 -7.68 12.00 3.02
C LYS A 367 -8.90 12.31 2.14
N LYS A 368 -8.67 12.98 1.02
CA LYS A 368 -9.65 13.10 -0.08
C LYS A 368 -9.13 12.17 -1.17
N PRO A 369 -9.51 10.88 -1.14
CA PRO A 369 -8.83 9.86 -1.91
C PRO A 369 -8.75 10.27 -3.38
N SER A 370 -7.54 10.46 -3.88
CA SER A 370 -7.33 10.71 -5.31
C SER A 370 -7.66 9.48 -6.15
N TYR A 371 -7.76 8.32 -5.49
CA TYR A 371 -8.13 7.03 -6.04
C TYR A 371 -9.24 6.42 -5.18
N ASP A 372 -10.44 6.40 -5.72
CA ASP A 372 -11.58 5.68 -5.15
C ASP A 372 -11.45 4.17 -5.39
N TYR A 373 -12.35 3.37 -4.80
CA TYR A 373 -12.36 1.92 -4.96
C TYR A 373 -12.27 1.47 -6.42
N GLU A 374 -12.99 2.11 -7.34
CA GLU A 374 -12.98 1.77 -8.76
C GLU A 374 -11.58 1.94 -9.37
N ARG A 375 -10.94 3.10 -9.17
CA ARG A 375 -9.59 3.34 -9.69
C ARG A 375 -8.55 2.45 -9.03
N ARG A 376 -8.66 2.21 -7.71
CA ARG A 376 -7.80 1.29 -6.97
C ARG A 376 -7.91 -0.13 -7.52
N SER A 377 -9.13 -0.57 -7.85
CA SER A 377 -9.38 -1.84 -8.53
C SER A 377 -8.74 -1.89 -9.92
N GLN A 378 -8.85 -0.83 -10.71
CA GLN A 378 -8.19 -0.77 -12.01
C GLN A 378 -6.66 -0.84 -11.90
N ILE A 379 -6.07 -0.12 -10.94
CA ILE A 379 -4.61 -0.12 -10.71
C ILE A 379 -4.13 -1.54 -10.39
N ILE A 380 -4.74 -2.20 -9.41
CA ILE A 380 -4.29 -3.53 -8.98
C ILE A 380 -4.45 -4.56 -10.11
N LEU A 381 -5.55 -4.50 -10.87
CA LEU A 381 -5.79 -5.46 -11.95
C LEU A 381 -4.81 -5.24 -13.13
N LYS A 382 -4.53 -3.99 -13.50
CA LYS A 382 -3.54 -3.67 -14.55
C LYS A 382 -2.14 -4.17 -14.18
N TYR A 383 -1.69 -3.92 -12.94
CA TYR A 383 -0.40 -4.43 -12.48
C TYR A 383 -0.37 -5.95 -12.35
N ALA A 384 -1.44 -6.56 -11.82
CA ALA A 384 -1.52 -8.00 -11.64
C ALA A 384 -1.47 -8.74 -12.98
N GLU A 385 -2.15 -8.21 -13.99
CA GLU A 385 -2.12 -8.73 -15.35
C GLU A 385 -0.72 -8.62 -15.97
N GLU A 386 -0.12 -7.44 -15.94
CA GLU A 386 1.23 -7.21 -16.50
C GLU A 386 2.28 -8.10 -15.83
N MET A 387 2.19 -8.25 -14.51
CA MET A 387 3.11 -9.08 -13.73
C MET A 387 2.76 -10.58 -13.75
N LYS A 388 1.76 -11.01 -14.54
CA LYS A 388 1.33 -12.42 -14.66
C LYS A 388 1.01 -13.05 -13.29
N CYS A 389 0.29 -12.33 -12.43
CA CYS A 389 -0.07 -12.82 -11.11
C CYS A 389 -0.98 -14.05 -11.21
N LYS A 390 -0.57 -15.17 -10.62
CA LYS A 390 -1.34 -16.42 -10.70
C LYS A 390 -2.74 -16.33 -10.06
N TRP A 391 -2.91 -15.48 -9.05
CA TRP A 391 -4.21 -15.24 -8.44
C TRP A 391 -5.17 -14.41 -9.32
N TYR A 392 -4.65 -13.68 -10.32
CA TYR A 392 -5.48 -12.88 -11.24
C TYR A 392 -6.27 -13.74 -12.21
N GLU A 393 -5.78 -14.95 -12.54
CA GLU A 393 -6.45 -15.94 -13.38
C GLU A 393 -7.47 -16.79 -12.61
N ASP A 394 -7.46 -16.75 -11.28
CA ASP A 394 -8.41 -17.43 -10.41
C ASP A 394 -9.51 -16.46 -9.98
N ASP A 395 -10.73 -16.62 -10.51
CA ASP A 395 -11.85 -15.71 -10.25
C ASP A 395 -12.13 -15.53 -8.76
N LYS A 396 -11.98 -16.57 -7.94
CA LYS A 396 -12.24 -16.50 -6.50
C LYS A 396 -11.16 -15.70 -5.78
N LEU A 397 -9.89 -15.94 -6.09
CA LEU A 397 -8.79 -15.20 -5.46
C LEU A 397 -8.75 -13.75 -5.92
N LYS A 398 -9.08 -13.50 -7.19
CA LYS A 398 -9.23 -12.16 -7.75
C LYS A 398 -10.35 -11.39 -7.05
N GLU A 399 -11.53 -11.99 -6.91
CA GLU A 399 -12.65 -11.40 -6.17
C GLU A 399 -12.28 -11.15 -4.71
N PHE A 400 -11.58 -12.08 -4.06
CA PHE A 400 -11.09 -11.90 -2.69
C PHE A 400 -10.16 -10.69 -2.54
N VAL A 401 -9.20 -10.50 -3.45
CA VAL A 401 -8.31 -9.32 -3.45
C VAL A 401 -9.11 -8.04 -3.66
N LEU A 402 -10.06 -8.04 -4.61
CA LEU A 402 -10.91 -6.88 -4.88
C LEU A 402 -11.86 -6.55 -3.72
N GLU A 403 -12.37 -7.54 -3.00
CA GLU A 403 -13.19 -7.33 -1.80
C GLU A 403 -12.34 -6.74 -0.67
N SER A 404 -11.11 -7.25 -0.50
CA SER A 404 -10.20 -6.81 0.54
C SER A 404 -9.84 -5.32 0.41
N ILE A 405 -9.59 -4.83 -0.81
CA ILE A 405 -9.23 -3.42 -1.04
C ILE A 405 -10.43 -2.45 -0.94
N LYS A 406 -11.67 -2.94 -0.77
CA LYS A 406 -12.80 -2.04 -0.43
C LYS A 406 -12.54 -1.31 0.88
N HIS A 407 -11.81 -1.95 1.79
CA HIS A 407 -11.28 -1.27 2.97
C HIS A 407 -10.14 -0.34 2.56
N GLU A 408 -10.28 0.96 2.86
CA GLU A 408 -9.35 2.01 2.42
C GLU A 408 -7.93 1.82 2.96
N ASN A 409 -7.78 1.15 4.11
CA ASN A 409 -6.50 0.86 4.72
C ASN A 409 -5.74 -0.30 4.05
N ILE A 410 -6.39 -1.13 3.24
CA ILE A 410 -5.76 -2.27 2.55
C ILE A 410 -5.25 -1.83 1.18
N LEU A 411 -3.94 -1.78 1.00
CA LEU A 411 -3.28 -1.21 -0.18
C LEU A 411 -3.80 0.22 -0.45
N PRO A 412 -3.50 1.19 0.42
CA PRO A 412 -4.09 2.53 0.35
C PRO A 412 -3.56 3.36 -0.82
N THR A 413 -2.38 3.02 -1.36
CA THR A 413 -1.68 3.85 -2.36
C THR A 413 -1.39 3.08 -3.65
N PRO A 414 -1.28 3.77 -4.82
CA PRO A 414 -0.84 3.13 -6.06
C PRO A 414 0.50 2.40 -5.94
N LEU A 415 1.42 2.90 -5.11
CA LEU A 415 2.70 2.23 -4.86
C LEU A 415 2.51 0.89 -4.16
N SER A 416 1.74 0.87 -3.07
CA SER A 416 1.44 -0.37 -2.32
C SER A 416 0.77 -1.43 -3.20
N MET A 417 -0.09 -1.01 -4.15
CA MET A 417 -0.75 -1.91 -5.11
C MET A 417 0.23 -2.53 -6.10
N ARG A 418 1.13 -1.72 -6.67
CA ARG A 418 2.19 -2.21 -7.54
C ARG A 418 3.08 -3.20 -6.80
N ASP A 419 3.49 -2.85 -5.59
CA ASP A 419 4.42 -3.67 -4.80
C ASP A 419 3.76 -4.96 -4.31
N PHE A 420 2.44 -4.94 -4.05
CA PHE A 420 1.63 -6.13 -3.81
C PHE A 420 1.56 -7.04 -5.05
N ALA A 421 1.24 -6.50 -6.23
CA ALA A 421 1.22 -7.30 -7.46
C ALA A 421 2.60 -7.97 -7.68
N GLY A 422 3.70 -7.21 -7.51
CA GLY A 422 5.05 -7.74 -7.67
C GLY A 422 5.40 -8.82 -6.63
N ALA A 423 4.95 -8.65 -5.39
CA ALA A 423 5.17 -9.63 -4.33
C ALA A 423 4.30 -10.89 -4.45
N THR A 424 3.26 -10.87 -5.30
CA THR A 424 2.26 -11.94 -5.41
C THR A 424 2.21 -12.63 -6.77
N THR A 425 3.17 -12.34 -7.67
CA THR A 425 3.27 -12.97 -9.01
C THR A 425 3.04 -14.49 -8.97
N ASN A 426 3.64 -15.18 -7.98
CA ASN A 426 3.59 -16.64 -7.90
C ASN A 426 2.58 -17.23 -6.90
N VAL A 427 1.78 -16.40 -6.23
CA VAL A 427 0.91 -16.83 -5.12
C VAL A 427 -0.39 -17.44 -5.65
N LYS A 428 -0.79 -18.59 -5.10
CA LYS A 428 -2.03 -19.32 -5.46
C LYS A 428 -2.93 -19.63 -4.26
N LYS A 429 -2.58 -19.17 -3.06
CA LYS A 429 -3.30 -19.50 -1.82
C LYS A 429 -3.75 -18.23 -1.13
N GLU A 430 -5.02 -18.23 -0.71
CA GLU A 430 -5.65 -17.12 0.01
C GLU A 430 -4.87 -16.71 1.27
N LYS A 431 -4.41 -17.67 2.09
CA LYS A 431 -3.61 -17.38 3.29
C LYS A 431 -2.32 -16.58 3.01
N GLU A 432 -1.65 -16.89 1.91
CA GLU A 432 -0.43 -16.17 1.51
C GLU A 432 -0.77 -14.77 0.97
N ILE A 433 -1.91 -14.63 0.27
CA ILE A 433 -2.45 -13.34 -0.17
C ILE A 433 -2.76 -12.46 1.04
N ILE A 434 -3.42 -12.97 2.07
CA ILE A 434 -3.75 -12.23 3.30
C ILE A 434 -2.47 -11.64 3.93
N ILE A 435 -1.43 -12.46 4.08
CA ILE A 435 -0.15 -12.02 4.64
C ILE A 435 0.47 -10.90 3.78
N LYS A 436 0.41 -11.03 2.45
CA LYS A 436 0.96 -10.00 1.54
C LYS A 436 0.13 -8.73 1.47
N LEU A 437 -1.19 -8.83 1.58
CA LEU A 437 -2.07 -7.66 1.71
C LEU A 437 -1.69 -6.87 2.96
N GLU A 438 -1.57 -7.54 4.11
CA GLU A 438 -1.17 -6.89 5.36
C GLU A 438 0.25 -6.29 5.27
N GLU A 439 1.23 -7.07 4.80
CA GLU A 439 2.62 -6.61 4.66
C GLU A 439 2.73 -5.34 3.81
N LYS A 440 2.09 -5.31 2.63
CA LYS A 440 2.18 -4.20 1.68
C LYS A 440 1.30 -3.01 2.04
N SER A 441 0.19 -3.23 2.74
CA SER A 441 -0.60 -2.12 3.32
C SER A 441 0.18 -1.38 4.39
N ASN A 442 0.92 -2.12 5.22
CA ASN A 442 1.73 -1.59 6.31
C ASN A 442 2.97 -0.77 5.84
N GLU A 443 3.42 -0.93 4.59
CA GLU A 443 4.53 -0.12 4.05
C GLU A 443 4.19 1.37 3.99
N THR A 444 2.93 1.73 3.73
CA THR A 444 2.48 3.13 3.77
C THR A 444 2.53 3.70 5.19
N ALA A 445 2.17 2.92 6.21
CA ALA A 445 2.33 3.34 7.61
C ALA A 445 3.81 3.61 7.95
N LYS A 446 4.73 2.73 7.52
CA LYS A 446 6.19 2.95 7.68
C LYS A 446 6.68 4.19 6.94
N ALA A 447 6.12 4.49 5.77
CA ALA A 447 6.45 5.71 5.04
C ALA A 447 6.03 6.97 5.83
N PHE A 448 4.84 6.94 6.45
CA PHE A 448 4.37 8.04 7.30
C PHE A 448 5.14 8.15 8.61
N THR A 449 5.63 7.05 9.19
CA THR A 449 6.55 7.07 10.33
C THR A 449 7.79 7.91 10.04
N ARG A 450 8.46 7.65 8.90
CA ARG A 450 9.62 8.45 8.45
C ARG A 450 9.26 9.91 8.20
N GLU A 451 8.04 10.19 7.76
CA GLU A 451 7.57 11.56 7.60
C GLU A 451 7.45 12.28 8.96
N ILE A 452 6.81 11.63 9.94
CA ILE A 452 6.60 12.17 11.29
C ILE A 452 7.93 12.36 12.04
N GLU A 453 8.88 11.43 11.89
CA GLU A 453 10.23 11.55 12.47
C GLU A 453 10.98 12.81 12.04
N ASN A 454 10.75 13.29 10.82
CA ASN A 454 11.42 14.47 10.30
C ASN A 454 10.71 15.78 10.70
N MET A 455 9.65 15.70 11.51
CA MET A 455 8.94 16.86 12.01
C MET A 455 9.62 17.46 13.24
N THR A 456 9.32 18.74 13.50
CA THR A 456 9.77 19.46 14.69
C THR A 456 9.04 18.94 15.95
N ASN A 457 9.65 19.11 17.13
CA ASN A 457 9.10 18.57 18.39
C ASN A 457 7.68 19.06 18.71
N ASP A 458 7.33 20.28 18.30
CA ASP A 458 6.00 20.87 18.48
C ASP A 458 4.94 20.19 17.60
N LYS A 459 5.31 19.79 16.38
CA LYS A 459 4.46 18.99 15.49
C LYS A 459 4.26 17.57 16.03
N ILE A 460 5.33 16.95 16.54
CA ILE A 460 5.26 15.64 17.21
C ILE A 460 4.35 15.70 18.44
N LEU A 461 4.52 16.73 19.29
CA LEU A 461 3.65 16.97 20.44
C LEU A 461 2.18 17.08 20.03
N PHE A 462 1.88 17.86 18.98
CA PHE A 462 0.52 17.98 18.49
C PHE A 462 -0.06 16.66 17.99
N LEU A 463 0.69 15.87 17.21
CA LEU A 463 0.22 14.57 16.70
C LEU A 463 0.08 13.51 17.81
N SER A 464 0.73 13.72 18.97
CA SER A 464 0.60 12.80 20.11
C SER A 464 -0.84 12.72 20.63
N PHE A 465 -1.61 13.81 20.56
CA PHE A 465 -3.00 13.82 21.01
C PHE A 465 -3.92 12.86 20.23
N PRO A 466 -4.03 12.93 18.89
CA PRO A 466 -4.83 11.97 18.13
C PRO A 466 -4.26 10.54 18.14
N PHE A 467 -2.96 10.35 18.43
CA PHE A 467 -2.41 9.01 18.70
C PHE A 467 -2.95 8.42 20.00
N ILE A 468 -3.05 9.24 21.04
CA ILE A 468 -3.50 8.82 22.36
C ILE A 468 -5.02 8.61 22.39
N SER A 469 -5.77 9.59 21.90
CA SER A 469 -7.23 9.50 21.90
C SER A 469 -7.92 10.41 20.90
N ARG A 470 -8.81 9.80 20.11
CA ARG A 470 -9.78 10.52 19.27
C ARG A 470 -10.87 11.27 20.06
N TYR A 471 -10.91 11.12 21.39
CA TYR A 471 -11.93 11.74 22.25
C TYR A 471 -11.43 13.01 22.93
N PHE A 472 -10.20 13.45 22.67
CA PHE A 472 -9.75 14.75 23.14
C PHE A 472 -10.43 15.87 22.36
N GLU A 473 -11.16 16.72 23.08
CA GLU A 473 -11.82 17.89 22.51
C GLU A 473 -10.78 18.95 22.13
N ILE A 474 -11.02 19.67 21.04
CA ILE A 474 -10.11 20.72 20.55
C ILE A 474 -9.74 21.74 21.66
N PRO A 475 -10.66 22.23 22.51
CA PRO A 475 -10.29 23.13 23.61
C PRO A 475 -9.32 22.49 24.62
N PHE A 476 -9.50 21.20 24.93
CA PHE A 476 -8.60 20.46 25.80
C PHE A 476 -7.22 20.30 25.16
N VAL A 477 -7.17 19.90 23.89
CA VAL A 477 -5.91 19.76 23.13
C VAL A 477 -5.17 21.09 23.09
N LYS A 478 -5.88 22.21 22.85
CA LYS A 478 -5.28 23.55 22.85
C LYS A 478 -4.62 23.88 24.17
N ALA A 479 -5.36 23.75 25.28
CA ALA A 479 -4.84 24.05 26.62
C ALA A 479 -3.63 23.17 26.95
N MET A 480 -3.73 21.85 26.71
CA MET A 480 -2.64 20.91 27.01
C MET A 480 -1.43 21.09 26.11
N TYR A 481 -1.62 21.42 24.84
CA TYR A 481 -0.50 21.72 23.96
C TYR A 481 0.30 22.92 24.47
N GLU A 482 -0.38 24.01 24.83
CA GLU A 482 0.26 25.23 25.33
C GLU A 482 0.95 25.01 26.69
N ASP A 483 0.37 24.18 27.56
CA ASP A 483 0.96 23.81 28.85
C ASP A 483 2.20 22.93 28.67
N LEU A 484 2.10 21.87 27.86
CA LEU A 484 3.19 20.92 27.60
C LEU A 484 4.37 21.58 26.88
N VAL A 485 4.13 22.52 25.97
CA VAL A 485 5.19 23.34 25.37
C VAL A 485 6.04 24.02 26.44
N ARG A 486 5.40 24.60 27.48
CA ARG A 486 6.09 25.30 28.58
C ARG A 486 6.79 24.32 29.51
N GLU A 487 6.09 23.26 29.93
CA GLU A 487 6.62 22.26 30.87
C GLU A 487 7.82 21.48 30.30
N LEU A 488 7.76 21.13 29.01
CA LEU A 488 8.84 20.40 28.33
C LEU A 488 9.98 21.33 27.86
N GLY A 489 9.85 22.64 28.04
CA GLY A 489 10.87 23.63 27.66
C GLY A 489 11.18 23.65 26.16
N LEU A 490 10.17 23.40 25.32
CA LEU A 490 10.36 23.37 23.86
C LEU A 490 10.64 24.78 23.34
N LYS A 491 11.70 24.92 22.53
CA LYS A 491 12.13 26.20 21.95
C LYS A 491 11.69 26.30 20.49
N GLU A 492 11.49 27.52 20.00
CA GLU A 492 11.17 27.82 18.59
C GLU A 492 9.91 27.10 18.06
N VAL A 493 8.91 26.92 18.93
CA VAL A 493 7.68 26.19 18.62
C VAL A 493 6.58 27.10 18.10
N TRP A 494 5.64 26.52 17.34
CA TRP A 494 4.44 27.23 16.92
C TRP A 494 3.41 27.35 18.06
N ASN A 495 2.56 28.39 17.95
CA ASN A 495 1.35 28.42 18.76
C ASN A 495 0.36 27.36 18.27
N PHE A 496 -0.61 27.02 19.13
CA PHE A 496 -1.60 25.98 18.82
C PHE A 496 -2.31 26.22 17.49
N ASP A 497 -2.82 27.43 17.25
CA ASP A 497 -3.61 27.72 16.05
C ASP A 497 -2.78 27.55 14.77
N THR A 498 -1.47 27.82 14.83
CA THR A 498 -0.55 27.63 13.69
C THR A 498 -0.29 26.15 13.41
N VAL A 499 0.03 25.35 14.44
CA VAL A 499 0.26 23.90 14.26
C VAL A 499 -1.04 23.15 13.92
N PHE A 500 -2.16 23.56 14.51
CA PHE A 500 -3.48 23.02 14.20
C PHE A 500 -3.83 23.25 12.73
N ASN A 501 -3.71 24.48 12.24
CA ASN A 501 -3.99 24.80 10.84
C ASN A 501 -2.99 24.19 9.86
N TRP A 502 -1.77 23.86 10.30
CA TRP A 502 -0.79 23.15 9.48
C TRP A 502 -1.23 21.74 9.11
N PHE A 503 -1.79 21.01 10.08
CA PHE A 503 -2.27 19.64 9.88
C PHE A 503 -3.71 19.58 9.39
N LYS A 504 -4.51 20.61 9.69
CA LYS A 504 -5.87 20.76 9.20
C LYS A 504 -5.87 20.64 7.67
N ASP A 505 -6.79 19.81 7.16
CA ASP A 505 -6.95 19.52 5.73
C ASP A 505 -5.90 18.60 5.08
N ASP A 506 -4.97 18.06 5.87
CA ASP A 506 -3.94 17.09 5.45
C ASP A 506 -4.00 15.82 6.33
N LYS A 507 -3.37 15.83 7.51
CA LYS A 507 -3.18 14.65 8.37
C LYS A 507 -4.28 14.43 9.40
N ILE A 508 -5.09 15.45 9.65
CA ILE A 508 -6.18 15.38 10.62
C ILE A 508 -7.52 15.74 10.00
N ASN A 509 -8.57 15.15 10.56
CA ASN A 509 -9.96 15.50 10.37
C ASN A 509 -10.53 16.08 11.66
N ILE A 510 -11.54 16.93 11.50
CA ILE A 510 -12.32 17.47 12.61
C ILE A 510 -13.69 16.83 12.53
N LYS A 511 -14.03 16.01 13.52
CA LYS A 511 -15.34 15.38 13.65
C LYS A 511 -16.02 15.96 14.87
N ASN A 512 -17.03 16.80 14.64
CA ASN A 512 -17.64 17.63 15.67
C ASN A 512 -16.60 18.52 16.38
N LYS A 513 -16.26 18.20 17.62
CA LYS A 513 -15.30 18.93 18.46
C LYS A 513 -14.01 18.15 18.70
N TYR A 514 -13.80 17.03 18.01
CA TYR A 514 -12.68 16.11 18.21
C TYR A 514 -11.72 16.11 17.03
N ILE A 515 -10.45 15.79 17.32
CA ILE A 515 -9.38 15.63 16.33
C ILE A 515 -9.15 14.14 16.11
N GLU A 516 -9.17 13.70 14.86
CA GLU A 516 -8.81 12.33 14.47
C GLU A 516 -7.84 12.36 13.28
N PHE A 517 -7.09 11.28 13.08
CA PHE A 517 -6.27 11.16 11.88
C PHE A 517 -7.16 11.10 10.63
N SER A 518 -6.66 11.68 9.55
CA SER A 518 -7.37 11.71 8.29
C SER A 518 -7.39 10.38 7.54
N HIS A 519 -6.49 9.46 7.92
CA HIS A 519 -6.38 8.11 7.37
C HIS A 519 -5.79 7.15 8.41
N SER A 520 -6.19 5.88 8.42
CA SER A 520 -5.75 4.90 9.44
C SER A 520 -4.25 4.64 9.42
N SER A 521 -3.60 4.70 8.25
CA SER A 521 -2.15 4.53 8.15
C SER A 521 -1.37 5.55 8.97
N TYR A 522 -1.93 6.74 9.25
CA TYR A 522 -1.29 7.67 10.18
C TYR A 522 -1.38 7.18 11.62
N SER A 523 -2.52 6.62 12.07
CA SER A 523 -2.60 5.99 13.40
C SER A 523 -1.71 4.74 13.50
N GLU A 524 -1.64 3.93 12.45
CA GLU A 524 -0.80 2.72 12.40
C GLU A 524 0.70 3.05 12.44
N ALA A 525 1.09 4.25 11.97
CA ALA A 525 2.47 4.74 12.04
C ALA A 525 3.03 4.78 13.47
N LEU A 526 2.17 4.87 14.49
CA LEU A 526 2.56 4.87 15.91
C LEU A 526 3.38 3.63 16.29
N LYS A 527 2.96 2.45 15.83
CA LYS A 527 3.63 1.18 16.13
C LYS A 527 5.10 1.23 15.71
N TYR A 528 5.36 1.73 14.50
CA TYR A 528 6.71 1.86 13.97
C TYR A 528 7.47 2.99 14.65
N LEU A 529 6.82 4.11 14.97
CA LEU A 529 7.44 5.24 15.69
C LEU A 529 7.96 4.80 17.07
N LEU A 530 7.23 3.95 17.79
CA LEU A 530 7.60 3.48 19.12
C LEU A 530 8.66 2.36 19.09
N ILE A 531 8.62 1.46 18.09
CA ILE A 531 9.53 0.32 17.98
C ILE A 531 10.88 0.70 17.36
N GLU A 532 10.87 1.49 16.29
CA GLU A 532 12.07 1.69 15.45
C GLU A 532 12.85 2.96 15.85
N HIS A 533 12.26 3.90 16.61
CA HIS A 533 12.82 5.25 16.79
C HIS A 533 12.84 5.76 18.25
N ASN A 534 14.01 5.65 18.89
CA ASN A 534 14.21 6.06 20.28
C ASN A 534 13.88 7.54 20.59
N ILE A 535 14.15 8.47 19.67
CA ILE A 535 13.96 9.92 19.92
C ILE A 535 12.47 10.27 20.06
N TYR A 536 11.63 9.74 19.17
CA TYR A 536 10.18 9.93 19.27
C TYR A 536 9.66 9.29 20.56
N ASN A 537 10.14 8.08 20.85
CA ASN A 537 9.77 7.34 22.06
C ASN A 537 10.03 8.18 23.33
N GLU A 538 11.22 8.78 23.50
CA GLU A 538 11.52 9.60 24.68
C GLU A 538 10.59 10.81 24.86
N LEU A 539 10.31 11.57 23.79
CA LEU A 539 9.41 12.72 23.86
C LEU A 539 7.96 12.27 24.10
N PHE A 540 7.53 11.23 23.39
CA PHE A 540 6.17 10.70 23.49
C PHE A 540 5.87 10.12 24.88
N ILE A 541 6.81 9.37 25.49
CA ILE A 541 6.67 8.87 26.86
C ILE A 541 6.56 10.01 27.87
N LYS A 542 7.36 11.09 27.71
CA LYS A 542 7.22 12.28 28.57
C LYS A 542 5.85 12.95 28.43
N ILE A 543 5.28 12.95 27.21
CA ILE A 543 3.93 13.46 26.97
C ILE A 543 2.88 12.59 27.67
N LEU A 544 2.99 11.26 27.56
CA LEU A 544 2.10 10.33 28.27
C LEU A 544 2.17 10.53 29.78
N ASP A 545 3.38 10.66 30.33
CA ASP A 545 3.63 10.91 31.75
C ASP A 545 2.91 12.19 32.21
N LYS A 546 3.14 13.31 31.53
CA LYS A 546 2.46 14.58 31.85
C LYS A 546 0.96 14.57 31.67
N LEU A 547 0.44 13.89 30.65
CA LEU A 547 -1.01 13.74 30.49
C LEU A 547 -1.62 12.80 31.54
N SER A 548 -0.86 11.84 32.06
CA SER A 548 -1.33 10.95 33.12
C SER A 548 -1.46 11.65 34.48
N GLU A 549 -0.71 12.74 34.70
CA GLU A 549 -0.84 13.60 35.88
C GLU A 549 -2.19 14.35 35.91
N ARG A 550 -2.87 14.53 34.77
CA ARG A 550 -4.15 15.27 34.67
C ARG A 550 -5.35 14.34 34.73
N ASP A 551 -6.38 14.69 35.51
CA ASP A 551 -7.54 13.81 35.68
C ASP A 551 -8.38 13.70 34.39
N GLU A 552 -8.45 14.78 33.60
CA GLU A 552 -9.23 14.80 32.36
C GLU A 552 -8.67 13.88 31.25
N SER A 553 -7.35 13.60 31.25
CA SER A 553 -6.72 12.69 30.29
C SER A 553 -6.37 11.32 30.83
N ALA A 554 -6.32 11.13 32.15
CA ALA A 554 -5.78 9.91 32.74
C ALA A 554 -6.52 8.63 32.28
N ILE A 555 -7.85 8.66 32.13
CA ILE A 555 -8.60 7.51 31.60
C ILE A 555 -8.21 7.17 30.16
N HIS A 556 -7.96 8.19 29.33
CA HIS A 556 -7.53 8.03 27.94
C HIS A 556 -6.12 7.43 27.86
N ILE A 557 -5.21 7.82 28.77
CA ILE A 557 -3.87 7.21 28.85
C ILE A 557 -3.96 5.74 29.27
N ALA A 558 -4.81 5.39 30.24
CA ALA A 558 -4.98 4.00 30.66
C ALA A 558 -5.50 3.11 29.51
N LEU A 559 -6.49 3.59 28.74
CA LEU A 559 -6.99 2.89 27.56
C LEU A 559 -5.92 2.80 26.45
N PHE A 560 -5.16 3.87 26.24
CA PHE A 560 -4.06 3.86 25.29
C PHE A 560 -3.00 2.79 25.63
N ILE A 561 -2.61 2.66 26.91
CA ILE A 561 -1.67 1.63 27.38
C ILE A 561 -2.24 0.23 27.18
N ARG A 562 -3.53 0.01 27.45
CA ARG A 562 -4.19 -1.29 27.18
C ARG A 562 -4.04 -1.68 25.71
N ASP A 563 -4.41 -0.77 24.81
CA ASP A 563 -4.46 -1.04 23.36
C ASP A 563 -3.06 -1.17 22.74
N ASN A 564 -2.05 -0.59 23.40
CA ASN A 564 -0.67 -0.51 22.91
C ASN A 564 0.34 -1.16 23.86
N PHE A 565 -0.12 -2.13 24.66
CA PHE A 565 0.68 -2.68 25.76
C PHE A 565 2.02 -3.24 25.28
N ASP A 566 2.01 -3.99 24.18
CA ASP A 566 3.19 -4.66 23.61
C ASP A 566 4.19 -3.73 22.94
N ILE A 567 3.75 -2.54 22.52
CA ILE A 567 4.59 -1.60 21.77
C ILE A 567 5.25 -0.55 22.66
N LEU A 568 4.75 -0.37 23.90
CA LEU A 568 5.34 0.54 24.87
C LEU A 568 6.53 -0.10 25.61
N PRO A 569 7.61 0.65 25.90
CA PRO A 569 8.70 0.16 26.73
C PRO A 569 8.19 -0.33 28.08
N GLU A 570 8.70 -1.49 28.52
CA GLU A 570 8.21 -2.19 29.71
C GLU A 570 8.25 -1.30 30.97
N ASN A 571 9.37 -0.62 31.22
CA ASN A 571 9.50 0.26 32.38
C ASN A 571 8.48 1.41 32.32
N SER A 572 8.33 2.06 31.17
CA SER A 572 7.43 3.19 31.00
C SER A 572 5.97 2.80 31.20
N ARG A 573 5.51 1.68 30.61
CA ARG A 573 4.12 1.22 30.81
C ARG A 573 3.86 0.80 32.25
N HIS A 574 4.86 0.26 32.96
CA HIS A 574 4.73 -0.12 34.37
C HIS A 574 4.59 1.11 35.27
N GLU A 575 5.46 2.11 35.11
CA GLU A 575 5.41 3.37 35.86
C GLU A 575 4.09 4.11 35.62
N LEU A 576 3.67 4.24 34.35
CA LEU A 576 2.40 4.88 33.99
C LEU A 576 1.19 4.15 34.60
N LEU A 577 1.15 2.81 34.57
CA LEU A 577 0.06 2.05 35.19
C LEU A 577 0.01 2.27 36.71
N LEU A 578 1.17 2.30 37.39
CA LEU A 578 1.24 2.58 38.82
C LEU A 578 0.75 3.98 39.15
N GLN A 579 1.14 4.98 38.35
CA GLN A 579 0.68 6.36 38.51
C GLN A 579 -0.82 6.49 38.28
N LEU A 580 -1.34 5.91 37.19
CA LEU A 580 -2.76 5.94 36.88
C LEU A 580 -3.59 5.19 37.92
N SER A 581 -3.05 4.15 38.55
CA SER A 581 -3.74 3.39 39.60
C SER A 581 -4.00 4.19 40.88
N GLU A 582 -3.33 5.33 41.04
CA GLU A 582 -3.64 6.26 42.12
C GLU A 582 -4.94 7.06 41.89
N LYS A 583 -5.49 7.03 40.66
CA LYS A 583 -6.66 7.80 40.27
C LYS A 583 -7.90 6.90 40.17
N LYS A 584 -8.92 7.17 41.00
CA LYS A 584 -10.18 6.41 41.01
C LYS A 584 -10.86 6.39 39.63
N VAL A 585 -10.77 7.48 38.86
CA VAL A 585 -11.34 7.59 37.50
C VAL A 585 -10.70 6.61 36.49
N CYS A 586 -9.48 6.13 36.73
CA CYS A 586 -8.77 5.21 35.83
C CYS A 586 -9.01 3.75 36.15
N SER A 587 -9.64 3.43 37.28
CA SER A 587 -9.61 2.09 37.83
C SER A 587 -10.26 1.06 36.90
N GLN A 588 -11.34 1.43 36.20
CA GLN A 588 -11.95 0.57 35.18
C GLN A 588 -10.98 0.27 34.03
N ALA A 589 -10.36 1.31 33.46
CA ALA A 589 -9.43 1.16 32.35
C ALA A 589 -8.19 0.34 32.74
N ILE A 590 -7.72 0.46 33.98
CA ILE A 590 -6.60 -0.35 34.51
C ILE A 590 -7.00 -1.80 34.70
N ILE A 591 -8.21 -2.07 35.20
CA ILE A 591 -8.73 -3.44 35.30
C ILE A 591 -8.78 -4.08 33.91
N LEU A 592 -9.27 -3.35 32.89
CA LEU A 592 -9.25 -3.82 31.50
C LEU A 592 -7.82 -4.10 31.00
N ALA A 593 -6.89 -3.16 31.21
CA ALA A 593 -5.49 -3.30 30.82
C ALA A 593 -4.84 -4.55 31.45
N LEU A 594 -5.05 -4.75 32.75
CA LEU A 594 -4.53 -5.90 33.48
C LEU A 594 -5.20 -7.19 33.03
N ALA A 595 -6.51 -7.21 32.81
CA ALA A 595 -7.25 -8.40 32.40
C ALA A 595 -6.79 -8.91 31.03
N GLU A 596 -6.60 -8.01 30.06
CA GLU A 596 -6.19 -8.37 28.70
C GLU A 596 -4.70 -8.73 28.60
N ASN A 597 -3.87 -8.14 29.46
CA ASN A 597 -2.41 -8.30 29.41
C ASN A 597 -1.83 -9.04 30.63
N CYS A 598 -2.64 -9.73 31.43
CA CYS A 598 -2.23 -10.29 32.72
C CYS A 598 -1.00 -11.22 32.60
N HIS A 599 -0.96 -12.04 31.56
CA HIS A 599 0.13 -12.98 31.28
C HIS A 599 1.45 -12.29 30.89
N LYS A 600 1.40 -11.01 30.49
CA LYS A 600 2.55 -10.20 30.07
C LYS A 600 3.07 -9.28 31.18
N ILE A 601 2.34 -9.18 32.29
CA ILE A 601 2.69 -8.33 33.43
C ILE A 601 3.35 -9.19 34.50
N SER A 602 4.45 -8.70 35.09
CA SER A 602 5.13 -9.41 36.17
C SER A 602 4.22 -9.60 37.39
N ALA A 603 4.36 -10.73 38.10
CA ALA A 603 3.54 -11.02 39.28
C ALA A 603 3.59 -9.91 40.35
N ASN A 604 4.77 -9.31 40.55
CA ASN A 604 4.94 -8.21 41.50
C ASN A 604 4.09 -7.00 41.12
N LEU A 605 4.15 -6.56 39.86
CA LEU A 605 3.38 -5.42 39.39
C LEU A 605 1.87 -5.72 39.40
N ARG A 606 1.46 -6.92 39.00
CA ARG A 606 0.05 -7.36 39.10
C ARG A 606 -0.47 -7.23 40.53
N ASN A 607 0.28 -7.78 41.49
CA ASN A 607 -0.11 -7.77 42.90
C ASN A 607 -0.13 -6.34 43.47
N GLU A 608 0.82 -5.50 43.08
CA GLU A 608 0.87 -4.10 43.48
C GLU A 608 -0.34 -3.32 42.95
N LEU A 609 -0.62 -3.40 41.64
CA LEU A 609 -1.76 -2.72 41.02
C LEU A 609 -3.09 -3.22 41.62
N PHE A 610 -3.22 -4.53 41.85
CA PHE A 610 -4.40 -5.10 42.49
C PHE A 610 -4.59 -4.61 43.92
N SER A 611 -3.51 -4.54 44.71
CA SER A 611 -3.56 -3.99 46.06
C SER A 611 -4.00 -2.52 46.06
N LYS A 612 -3.54 -1.72 45.08
CA LYS A 612 -3.95 -0.33 44.93
C LYS A 612 -5.43 -0.21 44.57
N LEU A 613 -5.93 -1.02 43.63
CA LEU A 613 -7.37 -1.08 43.29
C LEU A 613 -8.23 -1.45 44.51
N ILE A 614 -7.73 -2.35 45.37
CA ILE A 614 -8.41 -2.69 46.63
C ILE A 614 -8.46 -1.50 47.58
N LYS A 615 -7.32 -0.84 47.81
CA LYS A 615 -7.24 0.32 48.71
C LYS A 615 -8.12 1.49 48.26
N LYS A 616 -8.41 1.61 46.97
CA LYS A 616 -9.30 2.65 46.42
C LYS A 616 -10.79 2.29 46.51
N GLY A 617 -11.13 1.12 47.07
CA GLY A 617 -12.50 0.65 47.20
C GLY A 617 -13.11 0.13 45.90
N VAL A 618 -12.34 0.08 44.81
CA VAL A 618 -12.85 -0.36 43.50
C VAL A 618 -13.09 -1.87 43.50
N ILE A 619 -12.23 -2.60 44.23
CA ILE A 619 -12.40 -4.02 44.51
C ILE A 619 -12.36 -4.14 46.03
N ARG A 620 -13.47 -4.40 46.70
CA ARG A 620 -13.43 -4.56 48.17
C ARG A 620 -14.02 -5.87 48.59
N LYS A 621 -13.52 -6.37 49.71
CA LYS A 621 -14.12 -7.53 50.37
C LYS A 621 -15.49 -7.09 50.89
N LEU A 622 -16.52 -7.91 50.68
CA LEU A 622 -17.85 -7.65 51.21
C LEU A 622 -17.79 -7.61 52.75
N ASN A 623 -18.37 -6.56 53.35
CA ASN A 623 -18.42 -6.30 54.80
C ASN A 623 -19.88 -6.27 55.32
N VAL A 624 -20.07 -6.25 56.64
CA VAL A 624 -21.39 -6.26 57.30
C VAL A 624 -22.25 -5.09 56.84
N GLU A 625 -21.65 -3.94 56.60
CA GLU A 625 -22.35 -2.71 56.22
C GLU A 625 -23.01 -2.83 54.83
N ASP A 626 -22.42 -3.65 53.95
CA ASP A 626 -22.91 -3.89 52.59
C ASP A 626 -24.20 -4.68 52.57
N CYS A 627 -24.49 -5.40 53.66
CA CYS A 627 -25.72 -6.16 53.84
C CYS A 627 -26.98 -5.28 53.80
N SER A 628 -26.81 -3.96 53.95
CA SER A 628 -27.88 -2.97 53.87
C SER A 628 -28.12 -2.42 52.46
N GLU A 629 -27.24 -2.71 51.50
CA GLU A 629 -27.39 -2.29 50.11
C GLU A 629 -28.26 -3.27 49.31
N GLU A 630 -28.99 -2.75 48.32
CA GLU A 630 -29.73 -3.57 47.35
C GLU A 630 -28.81 -3.87 46.15
N PHE A 631 -28.63 -5.16 45.82
CA PHE A 631 -27.92 -5.60 44.64
C PHE A 631 -28.87 -6.43 43.76
N GLU A 632 -29.14 -5.92 42.56
CA GLU A 632 -29.92 -6.62 41.54
C GLU A 632 -29.06 -6.87 40.30
N CYS A 633 -28.71 -8.14 40.05
CA CYS A 633 -28.10 -8.58 38.81
C CYS A 633 -29.14 -8.93 37.73
N GLY A 634 -30.42 -8.87 38.07
CA GLY A 634 -31.53 -9.19 37.19
C GLY A 634 -31.66 -10.68 36.86
N ASP A 635 -30.97 -11.52 37.63
CA ASP A 635 -31.24 -12.95 37.68
C ASP A 635 -32.12 -13.18 38.91
N ALA A 636 -33.41 -13.48 38.67
CA ALA A 636 -34.41 -13.66 39.72
C ALA A 636 -34.07 -14.78 40.73
N ARG A 637 -33.00 -15.56 40.53
CA ARG A 637 -32.49 -16.55 41.49
C ARG A 637 -31.46 -15.93 42.43
N ILE A 638 -30.61 -15.04 41.93
CA ILE A 638 -29.58 -14.32 42.69
C ILE A 638 -30.21 -13.13 43.40
N ASP A 639 -31.10 -12.38 42.74
CA ASP A 639 -31.78 -11.20 43.30
C ASP A 639 -32.71 -11.53 44.48
N LYS A 640 -33.05 -12.82 44.66
CA LYS A 640 -33.80 -13.30 45.85
C LYS A 640 -32.95 -13.42 47.10
N ILE A 641 -31.63 -13.37 46.96
CA ILE A 641 -30.67 -13.58 48.04
C ILE A 641 -30.17 -12.19 48.49
N PRO A 642 -30.56 -11.71 49.68
CA PRO A 642 -30.07 -10.42 50.18
C PRO A 642 -28.55 -10.47 50.41
N LEU A 643 -27.88 -9.33 50.26
CA LEU A 643 -26.43 -9.23 50.48
C LEU A 643 -25.98 -9.75 51.86
N SER A 644 -26.84 -9.64 52.88
CA SER A 644 -26.64 -10.21 54.21
C SER A 644 -26.31 -11.70 54.20
N TYR A 645 -26.93 -12.47 53.30
CA TYR A 645 -26.71 -13.90 53.20
C TYR A 645 -25.31 -14.23 52.64
N TYR A 646 -24.80 -13.45 51.69
CA TYR A 646 -23.43 -13.63 51.17
C TYR A 646 -22.38 -13.29 52.23
N PHE A 647 -22.67 -12.28 53.05
CA PHE A 647 -21.79 -11.89 54.15
C PHE A 647 -21.77 -12.93 55.29
N GLU A 648 -22.93 -13.39 55.77
CA GLU A 648 -23.03 -14.43 56.80
C GLU A 648 -22.26 -15.71 56.40
N ASN A 649 -22.30 -16.07 55.12
CA ASN A 649 -21.55 -17.21 54.60
C ASN A 649 -20.02 -17.01 54.60
N GLN A 650 -19.51 -15.78 54.55
CA GLN A 650 -18.06 -15.53 54.69
C GLN A 650 -17.52 -15.75 56.09
N GLU A 651 -18.32 -15.48 57.13
CA GLU A 651 -17.86 -15.65 58.51
C GLU A 651 -17.79 -17.13 58.90
N HIS A 652 -18.63 -17.96 58.27
CA HIS A 652 -18.73 -19.39 58.56
C HIS A 652 -17.95 -20.31 57.60
N THR A 653 -17.41 -19.79 56.50
CA THR A 653 -16.68 -20.58 55.49
C THR A 653 -15.32 -19.96 55.15
N LYS A 654 -14.44 -20.71 54.45
CA LYS A 654 -13.19 -20.15 53.89
C LYS A 654 -13.45 -19.28 52.64
N ALA A 655 -14.70 -18.97 52.32
CA ALA A 655 -15.07 -18.17 51.18
C ALA A 655 -14.63 -16.72 51.35
N LYS A 656 -14.18 -16.13 50.25
CA LYS A 656 -13.89 -14.72 50.12
C LYS A 656 -14.89 -14.19 49.08
N VAL A 657 -15.73 -13.24 49.48
CA VAL A 657 -16.60 -12.52 48.55
C VAL A 657 -16.01 -11.14 48.34
N TYR A 658 -15.80 -10.80 47.08
CA TYR A 658 -15.40 -9.48 46.64
C TYR A 658 -16.55 -8.86 45.89
N CYS A 659 -16.85 -7.61 46.21
CA CYS A 659 -17.69 -6.76 45.39
C CYS A 659 -16.82 -5.81 44.56
N VAL A 660 -17.36 -5.42 43.41
CA VAL A 660 -16.81 -4.34 42.60
C VAL A 660 -17.80 -3.21 42.55
N GLU A 661 -17.27 -2.01 42.75
CA GLU A 661 -18.05 -0.80 42.73
C GLU A 661 -17.72 0.06 41.52
N ASP A 662 -18.76 0.62 40.90
CA ASP A 662 -18.63 1.80 40.06
C ASP A 662 -19.55 2.91 40.61
N LYS A 663 -19.00 4.11 40.76
CA LYS A 663 -19.70 5.29 41.33
C LYS A 663 -20.50 4.96 42.60
N ASP A 664 -19.87 4.20 43.50
CA ASP A 664 -20.40 3.82 44.81
C ASP A 664 -21.68 2.96 44.73
N LYS A 665 -21.83 2.18 43.65
CA LYS A 665 -22.83 1.12 43.50
C LYS A 665 -22.14 -0.21 43.29
N ILE A 666 -22.64 -1.28 43.91
CA ILE A 666 -22.17 -2.64 43.65
C ILE A 666 -22.61 -3.06 42.25
N CYS A 667 -21.64 -3.18 41.35
CA CYS A 667 -21.86 -3.59 39.97
C CYS A 667 -21.64 -5.09 39.77
N SER A 668 -20.85 -5.74 40.63
CA SER A 668 -20.59 -7.18 40.56
C SER A 668 -20.25 -7.79 41.92
N LEU A 669 -20.59 -9.06 42.10
CA LEU A 669 -20.22 -9.89 43.24
C LEU A 669 -19.49 -11.12 42.75
N ILE A 670 -18.34 -11.42 43.36
CA ILE A 670 -17.61 -12.66 43.12
C ILE A 670 -17.31 -13.34 44.46
N GLN A 671 -17.87 -14.54 44.64
CA GLN A 671 -17.60 -15.43 45.75
C GLN A 671 -16.70 -16.57 45.31
N PHE A 672 -15.62 -16.80 46.04
CA PHE A 672 -14.74 -17.93 45.78
C PHE A 672 -14.14 -18.49 47.06
N TYR A 673 -13.69 -19.74 47.03
CA TYR A 673 -12.89 -20.33 48.11
C TYR A 673 -11.75 -21.17 47.57
N GLU A 674 -10.68 -21.19 48.35
CA GLU A 674 -9.49 -22.01 48.09
C GLU A 674 -9.71 -23.38 48.72
N LYS A 675 -9.60 -24.46 47.93
CA LYS A 675 -9.65 -25.83 48.44
C LYS A 675 -8.57 -26.69 47.80
N LYS A 676 -8.20 -27.78 48.48
CA LYS A 676 -7.37 -28.83 47.86
C LYS A 676 -8.29 -29.91 47.35
N SER A 677 -8.26 -30.15 46.05
CA SER A 677 -9.11 -31.14 45.40
C SER A 677 -8.25 -32.04 44.54
N TYR A 678 -8.42 -33.35 44.70
CA TYR A 678 -7.76 -34.34 43.84
C TYR A 678 -6.22 -34.20 43.82
N GLY A 679 -5.62 -33.72 44.92
CA GLY A 679 -4.17 -33.46 45.00
C GLY A 679 -3.70 -32.10 44.46
N TYR A 680 -4.60 -31.32 43.86
CA TYR A 680 -4.35 -30.01 43.28
C TYR A 680 -4.86 -28.87 44.17
N ASN A 681 -4.27 -27.68 44.03
CA ASN A 681 -4.79 -26.45 44.60
C ASN A 681 -5.87 -25.90 43.68
N GLU A 682 -7.11 -25.93 44.13
CA GLU A 682 -8.28 -25.45 43.40
C GLU A 682 -8.75 -24.10 43.94
N LEU A 683 -9.08 -23.20 43.03
CA LEU A 683 -9.93 -22.05 43.32
C LEU A 683 -11.36 -22.38 42.85
N PHE A 684 -12.30 -22.49 43.78
CA PHE A 684 -13.70 -22.72 43.45
C PHE A 684 -14.44 -21.39 43.39
N LEU A 685 -14.99 -21.07 42.22
CA LEU A 685 -15.87 -19.93 41.95
C LEU A 685 -17.30 -20.34 42.23
N ASP A 686 -17.85 -19.80 43.31
CA ASP A 686 -19.17 -20.16 43.83
C ASP A 686 -20.26 -19.31 43.17
N ILE A 687 -20.03 -17.98 43.13
CA ILE A 687 -21.01 -17.03 42.59
C ILE A 687 -20.27 -15.95 41.82
N ILE A 688 -20.77 -15.64 40.64
CA ILE A 688 -20.37 -14.47 39.85
C ILE A 688 -21.66 -13.82 39.36
N ALA A 689 -22.00 -12.68 39.94
CA ALA A 689 -23.20 -11.92 39.62
C ALA A 689 -22.81 -10.51 39.15
N SER A 690 -23.56 -9.95 38.20
CA SER A 690 -23.26 -8.64 37.60
C SER A 690 -24.54 -7.89 37.31
N SER A 691 -24.61 -6.62 37.70
CA SER A 691 -25.79 -5.77 37.49
C SER A 691 -26.27 -5.80 36.03
N GLN A 692 -27.60 -5.77 35.82
CA GLN A 692 -28.18 -5.76 34.47
C GLN A 692 -27.67 -4.56 33.67
N GLY A 693 -26.98 -4.81 32.55
CA GLY A 693 -26.47 -3.80 31.63
C GLY A 693 -24.97 -3.49 31.69
N GLU A 694 -24.21 -4.08 32.63
CA GLU A 694 -22.76 -3.80 32.82
C GLU A 694 -21.85 -5.04 32.65
N THR A 695 -22.21 -5.97 31.76
CA THR A 695 -21.55 -7.28 31.58
C THR A 695 -20.05 -7.20 31.26
N GLY A 696 -19.58 -6.14 30.59
CA GLY A 696 -18.18 -5.97 30.21
C GLY A 696 -17.20 -5.76 31.37
N TYR A 697 -17.66 -5.12 32.45
CA TYR A 697 -16.79 -4.81 33.60
C TYR A 697 -16.58 -6.03 34.49
N ALA A 698 -17.63 -6.80 34.73
CA ALA A 698 -17.58 -8.05 35.46
C ALA A 698 -16.71 -9.12 34.78
N GLN A 699 -16.83 -9.27 33.46
CA GLN A 699 -15.99 -10.17 32.67
C GLN A 699 -14.50 -9.82 32.82
N SER A 700 -14.19 -8.52 32.88
CA SER A 700 -12.82 -8.02 32.98
C SER A 700 -12.25 -8.19 34.38
N LEU A 701 -13.06 -7.97 35.42
CA LEU A 701 -12.69 -8.32 36.78
C LEU A 701 -12.48 -9.83 36.94
N LEU A 702 -13.37 -10.65 36.40
CA LEU A 702 -13.21 -12.09 36.42
C LEU A 702 -11.88 -12.46 35.76
N LYS A 703 -11.62 -12.00 34.53
CA LYS A 703 -10.31 -12.19 33.86
C LYS A 703 -9.13 -11.72 34.73
N LEU A 704 -9.26 -10.61 35.45
CA LEU A 704 -8.24 -10.09 36.34
C LEU A 704 -8.01 -11.01 37.57
N ILE A 705 -9.08 -11.41 38.24
CA ILE A 705 -9.03 -12.30 39.42
C ILE A 705 -8.52 -13.68 39.02
N LEU A 706 -9.00 -14.22 37.89
CA LEU A 706 -8.44 -15.42 37.28
C LEU A 706 -6.96 -15.19 37.01
N GLY A 707 -6.57 -14.14 36.31
CA GLY A 707 -5.18 -13.86 35.99
C GLY A 707 -4.26 -13.73 37.21
N ILE A 708 -4.70 -13.07 38.28
CA ILE A 708 -3.90 -12.86 39.49
C ILE A 708 -3.83 -14.14 40.32
N MET A 709 -4.95 -14.83 40.50
CA MET A 709 -5.02 -15.98 41.39
C MET A 709 -4.52 -17.27 40.73
N PHE A 710 -4.85 -17.46 39.47
CA PHE A 710 -4.58 -18.68 38.70
C PHE A 710 -3.11 -18.88 38.40
N TYR A 711 -2.43 -17.86 37.85
CA TYR A 711 -1.08 -18.03 37.32
C TYR A 711 -0.06 -18.33 38.42
N ASP A 712 -0.25 -17.78 39.62
CA ASP A 712 0.75 -17.89 40.69
C ASP A 712 0.43 -19.00 41.70
N LYS A 713 -0.84 -19.26 42.04
CA LYS A 713 -1.19 -20.09 43.21
C LYS A 713 -1.97 -21.38 42.93
N PHE A 714 -2.87 -21.41 41.95
CA PHE A 714 -3.78 -22.54 41.74
C PHE A 714 -3.42 -23.38 40.50
N ASP A 715 -3.79 -24.65 40.55
CA ASP A 715 -3.59 -25.65 39.50
C ASP A 715 -4.76 -25.67 38.52
N PHE A 716 -5.99 -25.47 39.02
CA PHE A 716 -7.18 -25.24 38.22
C PHE A 716 -8.22 -24.39 38.98
N ILE A 717 -9.20 -23.87 38.24
CA ILE A 717 -10.35 -23.15 38.74
C ILE A 717 -11.58 -23.94 38.35
N SER A 718 -12.50 -24.15 39.29
CA SER A 718 -13.79 -24.73 38.96
C SER A 718 -14.94 -23.91 39.51
N GLY A 719 -16.14 -24.10 39.00
CA GLY A 719 -17.33 -23.43 39.50
C GLY A 719 -18.59 -23.97 38.85
N TYR A 720 -19.72 -23.40 39.21
CA TYR A 720 -20.99 -23.68 38.56
C TYR A 720 -21.50 -22.42 37.85
N ILE A 721 -22.05 -22.60 36.66
CA ILE A 721 -22.75 -21.54 35.93
C ILE A 721 -24.16 -22.02 35.61
N PHE A 722 -25.13 -21.12 35.68
CA PHE A 722 -26.50 -21.44 35.27
C PHE A 722 -26.54 -21.78 33.78
N ASP A 723 -27.49 -22.62 33.38
CA ASP A 723 -27.80 -22.89 31.97
C ASP A 723 -28.37 -21.62 31.31
N ASN A 724 -27.46 -20.75 30.90
CA ASN A 724 -27.70 -19.52 30.19
C ASN A 724 -26.67 -19.43 29.08
N LYS A 725 -27.14 -19.39 27.84
CA LYS A 725 -26.30 -19.42 26.64
C LYS A 725 -25.24 -18.32 26.64
N GLU A 726 -25.60 -17.09 26.99
CA GLU A 726 -24.67 -15.95 26.98
C GLU A 726 -23.57 -16.10 28.04
N LEU A 727 -23.94 -16.58 29.24
CA LEU A 727 -22.97 -16.87 30.30
C LEU A 727 -22.04 -18.02 29.88
N ILE A 728 -22.58 -19.11 29.34
CA ILE A 728 -21.78 -20.24 28.86
C ILE A 728 -20.76 -19.79 27.80
N GLU A 729 -21.21 -19.06 26.77
CA GLU A 729 -20.35 -18.53 25.72
C GLU A 729 -19.27 -17.58 26.31
N MET A 730 -19.64 -16.75 27.28
CA MET A 730 -18.70 -15.88 27.99
C MET A 730 -17.61 -16.67 28.72
N TYR A 731 -17.95 -17.66 29.55
CA TYR A 731 -16.94 -18.46 30.28
C TYR A 731 -16.07 -19.29 29.34
N GLN A 732 -16.66 -19.86 28.28
CA GLN A 732 -15.90 -20.58 27.25
C GLN A 732 -14.93 -19.66 26.51
N SER A 733 -15.31 -18.40 26.23
CA SER A 733 -14.41 -17.41 25.63
C SER A 733 -13.19 -17.06 26.50
N ILE A 734 -13.31 -17.28 27.82
CA ILE A 734 -12.22 -17.09 28.80
C ILE A 734 -11.41 -18.40 29.00
N GLY A 735 -11.79 -19.50 28.34
CA GLY A 735 -11.07 -20.77 28.33
C GLY A 735 -11.65 -21.86 29.25
N PHE A 736 -12.77 -21.61 29.93
CA PHE A 736 -13.43 -22.62 30.75
C PHE A 736 -14.04 -23.73 29.90
N ASN A 737 -14.02 -24.95 30.43
CA ASN A 737 -14.57 -26.15 29.81
C ASN A 737 -15.74 -26.62 30.67
N ILE A 738 -16.88 -26.92 30.06
CA ILE A 738 -17.97 -27.60 30.74
C ILE A 738 -17.55 -29.05 30.94
N ILE A 739 -17.53 -29.50 32.19
CA ILE A 739 -17.14 -30.87 32.54
C ILE A 739 -18.32 -31.73 32.99
N GLU A 740 -19.41 -31.10 33.43
CA GLU A 740 -20.61 -31.77 33.92
C GLU A 740 -21.81 -30.81 33.81
N THR A 741 -23.01 -31.36 33.59
CA THR A 741 -24.28 -30.64 33.70
C THR A 741 -25.07 -31.25 34.86
N VAL A 742 -25.50 -30.41 35.79
CA VAL A 742 -26.19 -30.80 37.03
C VAL A 742 -27.61 -30.24 37.00
N GLU A 743 -28.60 -31.09 37.27
CA GLU A 743 -29.99 -30.68 37.48
C GLU A 743 -30.24 -30.50 38.98
N ASP A 744 -30.51 -29.26 39.40
CA ASP A 744 -30.85 -28.94 40.78
C ASP A 744 -32.35 -28.57 40.92
N PRO A 745 -33.09 -29.19 41.85
CA PRO A 745 -34.52 -28.95 42.03
C PRO A 745 -34.91 -27.51 42.40
N LEU A 746 -34.00 -26.74 43.01
CA LEU A 746 -34.24 -25.38 43.47
C LEU A 746 -33.74 -24.35 42.44
N TYR A 747 -32.60 -24.62 41.82
CA TYR A 747 -31.91 -23.61 41.01
C TYR A 747 -31.96 -23.88 39.49
N GLY A 748 -32.43 -25.06 39.07
CA GLY A 748 -32.56 -25.49 37.67
C GLY A 748 -31.30 -26.20 37.15
N THR A 749 -31.04 -26.09 35.85
CA THR A 749 -29.86 -26.69 35.21
C THR A 749 -28.61 -25.81 35.41
N PHE A 750 -27.50 -26.45 35.78
CA PHE A 750 -26.17 -25.86 35.96
C PHE A 750 -25.13 -26.59 35.13
N HIS A 751 -24.08 -25.89 34.75
CA HIS A 751 -22.88 -26.48 34.19
C HIS A 751 -21.72 -26.29 35.16
N LYS A 752 -21.09 -27.39 35.54
CA LYS A 752 -19.80 -27.36 36.21
C LYS A 752 -18.75 -27.01 35.18
N ILE A 753 -18.03 -25.94 35.42
CA ILE A 753 -16.99 -25.43 34.54
C ILE A 753 -15.61 -25.55 35.17
N VAL A 754 -14.59 -25.80 34.36
CA VAL A 754 -13.19 -25.89 34.78
C VAL A 754 -12.26 -25.15 33.82
N LEU A 755 -11.33 -24.36 34.38
CA LEU A 755 -10.21 -23.74 33.69
C LEU A 755 -8.91 -24.29 34.30
N VAL A 756 -8.03 -24.91 33.50
CA VAL A 756 -6.80 -25.57 33.99
C VAL A 756 -5.56 -24.72 33.71
N ASN A 757 -4.66 -24.60 34.70
CA ASN A 757 -3.44 -23.81 34.56
C ASN A 757 -2.41 -24.63 33.77
N GLU A 758 -2.39 -24.43 32.46
CA GLU A 758 -1.53 -25.16 31.54
C GLU A 758 -0.03 -24.93 31.76
N ASN A 759 0.36 -23.87 32.49
CA ASN A 759 1.75 -23.65 32.88
C ASN A 759 2.22 -24.57 34.02
N LYS A 760 1.28 -25.12 34.81
CA LYS A 760 1.59 -25.98 35.95
C LYS A 760 1.26 -27.44 35.69
N ASN A 761 0.19 -27.71 34.95
CA ASN A 761 -0.34 -29.06 34.75
C ASN A 761 -0.84 -29.27 33.32
N ASN A 762 -0.88 -30.52 32.87
CA ASN A 762 -1.51 -30.87 31.60
C ASN A 762 -3.05 -30.76 31.73
N LYS A 763 -3.67 -29.99 30.82
CA LYS A 763 -5.12 -29.73 30.81
C LYS A 763 -5.97 -31.00 30.80
N GLU A 764 -5.66 -31.93 29.90
CA GLU A 764 -6.44 -33.16 29.71
C GLU A 764 -6.37 -34.04 30.96
N SER A 765 -5.17 -34.20 31.52
CA SER A 765 -4.95 -34.98 32.74
C SER A 765 -5.72 -34.45 33.95
N VAL A 766 -5.76 -33.12 34.14
CA VAL A 766 -6.51 -32.51 35.25
C VAL A 766 -8.02 -32.66 35.02
N ILE A 767 -8.52 -32.43 33.80
CA ILE A 767 -9.95 -32.58 33.48
C ILE A 767 -10.39 -34.04 33.64
N GLU A 768 -9.59 -35.01 33.19
CA GLU A 768 -9.87 -36.44 33.33
C GLU A 768 -9.91 -36.84 34.81
N THR A 769 -8.93 -36.40 35.61
CA THR A 769 -8.90 -36.65 37.06
C THR A 769 -10.15 -36.10 37.77
N ILE A 770 -10.60 -34.90 37.38
CA ILE A 770 -11.81 -34.29 37.94
C ILE A 770 -13.05 -35.08 37.51
N ARG A 771 -13.14 -35.50 36.24
CA ARG A 771 -14.27 -36.28 35.71
C ARG A 771 -14.37 -37.66 36.33
N ASP A 772 -13.25 -38.35 36.54
CA ASP A 772 -13.21 -39.67 37.17
C ASP A 772 -13.63 -39.65 38.65
N SER A 773 -13.64 -38.45 39.26
CA SER A 773 -13.97 -38.24 40.66
C SER A 773 -15.36 -37.64 40.90
N ILE A 774 -16.13 -37.39 39.82
CA ILE A 774 -17.53 -36.98 39.82
C ILE A 774 -18.39 -38.23 39.66
#